data_AF-A0A371EB44-F1
#
_entry.id   AF-A0A371EB44-F1
#
_cell.length_a   1.000
_cell.length_b   1.000
_cell.length_c   1.000
_cell.angle_alpha   90.00
_cell.angle_beta   90.00
_cell.angle_gamma   90.00
#
_symmetry.space_group_name_H-M   'P 1'
#
loop_
_entity.id
_entity.type
_entity.pdbx_description
1 polymer ?
#
loop_
_entity_poly.entity_id
_entity_poly.type
_entity_poly.pdbx_seq_one_letter_code
_entity_poly.pdbx_strand_id
1 'polypeptide(L)'
;MTEQWMFEMFMVKSNLENCLNAPKRDGKCEENGHVDREFGTGVLKISPGHDHNDYLLARKLGLPILNVMNKDGTLNDVTGLYSGLDRFEARKKLWAELEETGLAVKKEPHTLRVPRSQRGGEVIEPLVSKQWFVSMEHLAEKALQAVEKGELTIIPERFEKIYNHWLSNIKDWCISRQLWWGHRIPVWYIAGKDNEEDYIVARNAKEALEKAHKKYGKDVEIYQDPDVLDTWFSSALWPFSTLGWPDLCAEDFKRFYPTTMLETGLALMAILIASKLAWWLRGILRFLGHLFPHGQGSPLFVSFLLWLWLLHQLDNKNSFLHSELQQEVYMDQPHSFTFSSDFHLVYRLCRSLLHDILFFWVARMVMMGIEFTGTVPFSYVYLHGLIRDSQGRKMSKTLGNVIDPLDTIKEFGTDALRFTLALGTAGQDLNLSTERLTSNKAFTNKLWNAGKFILQNLPNENDTAAWEKILSYKFDSEGTVVNLPLPECWVVSKLHLLIESVSASYDKFHFGDVGRETYDFFWADFADWYIEASKGRLYQSGAGDNSVASVAQAVLLYTFENILKVLHPFMPFVTEELWQALPNRKHALIISPWPATQLPRNASSIKKFENLQALVRAIRNARAEYSVEPAKRISATVVANNEVIEYVAVRNADQSVHLVAGEGLEAYLPLADMVDISAEVERLSKRLSKMQKEYDGLIAKLNSPQFVEKAPEDVVSGVREKAAEAEEKINLTKKRLAFLNSNRFLKTH
;
A
#
# COMPACT_ATOMS: atom_id res chain seq x y z
N MET A 1 -11.74 34.76 52.90
CA MET A 1 -11.20 34.31 51.61
C MET A 1 -10.20 35.36 51.17
N THR A 2 -8.91 35.06 51.24
CA THR A 2 -7.86 36.01 50.85
C THR A 2 -7.94 36.26 49.34
N GLU A 3 -8.10 37.52 48.97
CA GLU A 3 -8.17 38.07 47.59
C GLU A 3 -7.00 37.65 46.68
N GLN A 4 -5.99 36.97 47.24
CA GLN A 4 -4.74 36.56 46.61
C GLN A 4 -4.92 35.53 45.48
N TRP A 5 -5.93 34.64 45.58
CA TRP A 5 -6.16 33.58 44.58
C TRP A 5 -6.67 34.08 43.22
N MET A 6 -7.54 35.10 43.22
CA MET A 6 -7.98 35.73 41.96
C MET A 6 -6.99 36.77 41.44
N PHE A 7 -6.17 37.35 42.32
CA PHE A 7 -5.17 38.35 41.93
C PHE A 7 -3.86 37.75 41.37
N GLU A 8 -3.46 36.54 41.79
CA GLU A 8 -2.26 35.87 41.25
C GLU A 8 -2.48 35.27 39.83
N MET A 9 -3.74 35.17 39.37
CA MET A 9 -4.07 35.08 37.94
C MET A 9 -3.88 36.46 37.28
N PHE A 10 -2.66 36.99 37.32
CA PHE A 10 -2.31 38.26 36.69
C PHE A 10 -2.60 38.19 35.18
N MET A 11 -3.70 38.83 34.78
CA MET A 11 -3.76 39.55 33.51
C MET A 11 -2.52 40.45 33.46
N VAL A 12 -1.61 40.19 32.52
CA VAL A 12 -0.49 41.09 32.21
C VAL A 12 -1.09 42.42 31.75
N LYS A 13 -1.46 43.30 32.68
CA LYS A 13 -1.78 44.70 32.40
C LYS A 13 -0.62 45.61 32.79
N SER A 14 0.29 45.15 33.66
CA SER A 14 1.39 45.97 34.21
C SER A 14 2.73 45.89 33.47
N ASN A 15 2.85 45.13 32.36
CA ASN A 15 4.06 45.14 31.52
C ASN A 15 3.78 45.37 30.02
N LEU A 16 2.52 45.58 29.62
CA LEU A 16 2.20 45.97 28.25
C LEU A 16 2.55 47.44 27.96
N GLU A 17 2.64 48.30 28.98
CA GLU A 17 3.04 49.71 28.78
C GLU A 17 4.48 49.86 28.26
N ASN A 18 5.38 48.93 28.57
CA ASN A 18 6.74 48.93 28.02
C ASN A 18 6.82 48.33 26.59
N CYS A 19 5.87 47.47 26.20
CA CYS A 19 5.75 46.99 24.82
C CYS A 19 5.03 47.99 23.90
N LEU A 20 4.30 48.97 24.45
CA LEU A 20 3.52 49.95 23.70
C LEU A 20 4.36 51.11 23.13
N ASN A 21 5.62 51.27 23.55
CA ASN A 21 6.45 52.45 23.23
C ASN A 21 7.63 52.18 22.27
N ALA A 22 7.71 51.02 21.61
CA ALA A 22 8.71 50.80 20.57
C ALA A 22 8.34 51.56 19.27
N PRO A 23 9.27 52.28 18.62
CA PRO A 23 8.96 53.10 17.45
C PRO A 23 8.53 52.24 16.26
N LYS A 24 7.38 52.57 15.68
CA LYS A 24 6.87 51.94 14.45
C LYS A 24 7.80 52.26 13.28
N ARG A 25 8.43 51.25 12.69
CA ARG A 25 8.87 51.29 11.28
C ARG A 25 7.92 50.41 10.47
N ASP A 26 7.40 50.97 9.39
CA ASP A 26 6.68 50.27 8.31
C ASP A 26 5.40 49.49 8.66
N GLY A 27 4.59 50.02 9.58
CA GLY A 27 3.16 49.66 9.67
C GLY A 27 2.85 48.20 10.06
N LYS A 28 3.87 47.37 10.32
CA LYS A 28 3.74 46.03 10.90
C LYS A 28 4.35 46.04 12.29
N CYS A 29 3.54 45.76 13.30
CA CYS A 29 4.06 45.33 14.60
C CYS A 29 4.61 43.90 14.45
N GLU A 30 5.85 43.77 13.99
CA GLU A 30 6.62 42.53 14.14
C GLU A 30 7.29 42.55 15.51
N GLU A 31 6.55 42.16 16.55
CA GLU A 31 7.13 41.50 17.73
C GLU A 31 6.01 40.80 18.55
N ASN A 32 5.97 39.46 18.41
CA ASN A 32 5.18 38.46 19.15
C ASN A 32 3.68 38.33 18.82
N GLY A 33 3.36 37.64 17.72
CA GLY A 33 2.01 37.20 17.31
C GLY A 33 1.37 36.09 18.18
N HIS A 34 1.57 36.11 19.50
CA HIS A 34 0.96 35.13 20.41
C HIS A 34 -0.46 35.48 20.84
N VAL A 35 -0.88 36.75 20.68
CA VAL A 35 -2.22 37.24 21.02
C VAL A 35 -2.97 37.59 19.76
N ASP A 36 -4.10 36.93 19.51
CA ASP A 36 -5.06 37.35 18.49
C ASP A 36 -5.96 38.44 19.08
N ARG A 37 -5.80 39.68 18.59
CA ARG A 37 -6.57 40.85 19.06
C ARG A 37 -8.04 40.80 18.62
N GLU A 38 -8.36 40.05 17.57
CA GLU A 38 -9.72 39.92 17.06
C GLU A 38 -10.49 38.79 17.77
N PHE A 39 -9.79 37.91 18.49
CA PHE A 39 -10.39 36.81 19.24
C PHE A 39 -10.79 37.21 20.66
N GLY A 40 -12.05 36.93 21.03
CA GLY A 40 -12.55 37.16 22.39
C GLY A 40 -12.51 38.63 22.80
N THR A 41 -11.81 38.94 23.89
CA THR A 41 -11.63 40.31 24.40
C THR A 41 -10.34 40.98 23.90
N GLY A 42 -9.54 40.29 23.09
CA GLY A 42 -8.19 40.73 22.72
C GLY A 42 -7.16 40.63 23.86
N VAL A 43 -7.53 40.02 25.00
CA VAL A 43 -6.65 39.72 26.14
C VAL A 43 -6.81 38.26 26.52
N LEU A 44 -5.70 37.57 26.81
CA LEU A 44 -5.68 36.14 27.18
C LEU A 44 -5.14 35.91 28.59
N LYS A 45 -5.59 34.81 29.21
CA LYS A 45 -5.06 34.30 30.48
C LYS A 45 -3.78 33.52 30.22
N ILE A 46 -2.72 33.79 30.99
CA ILE A 46 -1.46 33.05 30.96
C ILE A 46 -1.41 32.09 32.15
N SER A 47 -1.30 30.78 31.87
CA SER A 47 -1.23 29.68 32.85
C SER A 47 -0.02 28.77 32.59
N PRO A 48 1.20 29.18 32.99
CA PRO A 48 2.45 28.54 32.55
C PRO A 48 2.62 27.07 32.96
N GLY A 49 1.96 26.64 34.03
CA GLY A 49 2.00 25.24 34.47
C GLY A 49 1.17 24.29 33.60
N HIS A 50 0.28 24.82 32.75
CA HIS A 50 -0.80 24.05 32.12
C HIS A 50 -1.06 24.39 30.64
N ASP A 51 -0.23 25.22 30.01
CA ASP A 51 -0.23 25.43 28.56
C ASP A 51 1.19 25.63 28.04
N HIS A 52 1.48 25.09 26.85
CA HIS A 52 2.82 25.11 26.27
C HIS A 52 3.26 26.52 25.84
N ASN A 53 2.36 27.29 25.23
CA ASN A 53 2.67 28.65 24.79
C ASN A 53 2.83 29.57 26.00
N ASP A 54 1.95 29.41 27.00
CA ASP A 54 2.04 30.15 28.27
C ASP A 54 3.35 29.84 29.00
N TYR A 55 3.79 28.57 29.00
CA TYR A 55 5.08 28.17 29.57
C TYR A 55 6.25 28.90 28.89
N LEU A 56 6.31 28.88 27.56
CA LEU A 56 7.39 29.54 26.81
C LEU A 56 7.39 31.05 27.02
N LEU A 57 6.21 31.67 26.99
CA LEU A 57 6.05 33.10 27.25
C LEU A 57 6.47 33.47 28.67
N ALA A 58 6.07 32.67 29.66
CA ALA A 58 6.47 32.84 31.05
C ALA A 58 7.99 32.70 31.25
N ARG A 59 8.62 31.72 30.60
CA ARG A 59 10.09 31.57 30.63
C ARG A 59 10.79 32.79 30.03
N LYS A 60 10.28 33.35 28.92
CA LYS A 60 10.83 34.56 28.30
C LYS A 60 10.67 35.80 29.19
N LEU A 61 9.55 35.91 29.90
CA LEU A 61 9.22 37.05 30.75
C LEU A 61 9.65 36.89 32.22
N GLY A 62 10.17 35.73 32.61
CA GLY A 62 10.54 35.43 34.00
C GLY A 62 9.35 35.27 34.95
N LEU A 63 8.18 34.85 34.45
CA LEU A 63 6.99 34.62 35.28
C LEU A 63 7.10 33.31 36.08
N PRO A 64 6.54 33.26 37.30
CA PRO A 64 6.51 32.03 38.09
C PRO A 64 5.67 30.95 37.39
N ILE A 65 6.11 29.70 37.50
CA ILE A 65 5.41 28.54 36.95
C ILE A 65 4.68 27.84 38.09
N LEU A 66 3.36 28.04 38.15
CA LEU A 66 2.49 27.43 39.15
C LEU A 66 1.78 26.21 38.57
N ASN A 67 1.96 25.06 39.21
CA ASN A 67 1.21 23.84 38.92
C ASN A 67 0.05 23.69 39.92
N VAL A 68 -1.18 23.64 39.43
CA VAL A 68 -2.40 23.49 40.24
C VAL A 68 -2.96 22.07 40.25
N MET A 69 -2.35 21.13 39.54
CA MET A 69 -2.88 19.79 39.31
C MET A 69 -1.94 18.68 39.82
N ASN A 70 -2.51 17.66 40.45
CA ASN A 70 -1.88 16.39 40.75
C ASN A 70 -1.81 15.49 39.50
N LYS A 71 -1.01 14.42 39.56
CA LYS A 71 -0.83 13.49 38.42
C LYS A 71 -2.10 12.72 38.04
N ASP A 72 -3.06 12.60 38.94
CA ASP A 72 -4.34 11.93 38.72
C ASP A 72 -5.43 12.85 38.13
N GLY A 73 -5.10 14.12 37.90
CA GLY A 73 -6.04 15.12 37.37
C GLY A 73 -6.89 15.82 38.44
N THR A 74 -6.66 15.54 39.73
CA THR A 74 -7.25 16.31 40.84
C THR A 74 -6.47 17.61 41.07
N LEU A 75 -7.12 18.61 41.65
CA LEU A 75 -6.46 19.86 42.02
C LEU A 75 -5.70 19.71 43.34
N ASN A 76 -4.55 20.37 43.45
CA ASN A 76 -3.68 20.32 44.63
C ASN A 76 -3.97 21.47 45.60
N ASP A 77 -3.21 21.54 46.70
CA ASP A 77 -3.40 22.54 47.77
C ASP A 77 -3.17 23.98 47.30
N VAL A 78 -2.43 24.15 46.20
CA VAL A 78 -2.37 25.39 45.43
C VAL A 78 -3.68 25.59 44.68
N THR A 79 -4.84 25.28 45.22
CA THR A 79 -6.15 25.75 44.68
C THR A 79 -7.13 26.09 45.80
N GLY A 80 -6.68 26.02 47.07
CA GLY A 80 -7.50 26.35 48.23
C GLY A 80 -8.78 25.53 48.28
N LEU A 81 -9.93 26.21 48.12
CA LEU A 81 -11.28 25.63 48.24
C LEU A 81 -11.61 24.56 47.21
N TYR A 82 -10.81 24.45 46.15
CA TYR A 82 -10.97 23.43 45.11
C TYR A 82 -9.98 22.26 45.25
N SER A 83 -9.12 22.26 46.28
CA SER A 83 -8.17 21.17 46.52
C SER A 83 -8.91 19.84 46.67
N GLY A 84 -8.38 18.80 46.03
CA GLY A 84 -8.93 17.44 46.02
C GLY A 84 -10.06 17.20 45.02
N LEU A 85 -10.60 18.22 44.35
CA LEU A 85 -11.64 18.04 43.33
C LEU A 85 -11.04 17.57 41.99
N ASP A 86 -11.78 16.75 41.23
CA ASP A 86 -11.45 16.49 39.83
C ASP A 86 -11.54 17.78 39.01
N ARG A 87 -10.62 17.96 38.06
CA ARG A 87 -10.51 19.17 37.22
C ARG A 87 -11.81 19.57 36.50
N PHE A 88 -12.66 18.62 36.10
CA PHE A 88 -13.92 18.94 35.44
C PHE A 88 -15.00 19.36 36.42
N GLU A 89 -15.01 18.78 37.62
CA GLU A 89 -15.89 19.18 38.72
C GLU A 89 -15.51 20.56 39.23
N ALA A 90 -14.22 20.79 39.46
CA ALA A 90 -13.69 22.09 39.86
C ALA A 90 -14.04 23.18 38.84
N ARG A 91 -13.92 22.88 37.52
CA ARG A 91 -14.32 23.82 36.45
C ARG A 91 -15.80 24.21 36.54
N LYS A 92 -16.70 23.25 36.82
CA LYS A 92 -18.14 23.53 36.97
C LYS A 92 -18.41 24.38 38.20
N LYS A 93 -17.78 24.05 39.33
CA LYS A 93 -17.95 24.78 40.60
C LYS A 93 -17.41 26.21 40.50
N LEU A 94 -16.21 26.39 39.96
CA LEU A 94 -15.60 27.69 39.71
C LEU A 94 -16.49 28.56 38.82
N TRP A 95 -17.06 27.98 37.76
CA TRP A 95 -17.95 28.73 36.88
C TRP A 95 -19.22 29.20 37.59
N ALA A 96 -19.84 28.35 38.41
CA ALA A 96 -21.02 28.72 39.20
C ALA A 96 -20.71 29.85 40.20
N GLU A 97 -19.53 29.82 40.83
CA GLU A 97 -19.09 30.86 41.75
C GLU A 97 -18.81 32.19 41.03
N LEU A 98 -18.22 32.15 39.82
CA LEU A 98 -18.05 33.36 39.00
C LEU A 98 -19.39 33.97 38.58
N GLU A 99 -20.41 33.16 38.33
CA GLU A 99 -21.78 33.62 38.05
C GLU A 99 -22.42 34.23 39.31
N GLU A 100 -22.30 33.59 40.47
CA GLU A 100 -22.88 34.05 41.75
C GLU A 100 -22.22 35.35 42.24
N THR A 101 -20.91 35.49 42.05
CA THR A 101 -20.13 36.68 42.45
C THR A 101 -20.17 37.82 41.44
N GLY A 102 -20.82 37.64 40.28
CA GLY A 102 -20.94 38.66 39.23
C GLY A 102 -19.65 38.92 38.45
N LEU A 103 -18.66 38.02 38.52
CA LEU A 103 -17.41 38.10 37.76
C LEU A 103 -17.51 37.49 36.35
N ALA A 104 -18.52 36.66 36.11
CA ALA A 104 -18.81 36.11 34.78
C ALA A 104 -19.57 37.13 33.92
N VAL A 105 -18.95 37.58 32.82
CA VAL A 105 -19.56 38.54 31.89
C VAL A 105 -20.43 37.85 30.83
N LYS A 106 -19.93 36.77 30.23
CA LYS A 106 -20.56 36.11 29.07
C LYS A 106 -20.22 34.63 29.03
N LYS A 107 -21.19 33.81 28.60
CA LYS A 107 -21.02 32.38 28.30
C LYS A 107 -21.53 32.10 26.90
N GLU A 108 -20.70 31.50 26.05
CA GLU A 108 -21.08 31.11 24.70
C GLU A 108 -20.60 29.70 24.37
N PRO A 109 -21.35 28.94 23.57
CA PRO A 109 -20.86 27.70 22.99
C PRO A 109 -19.64 27.98 22.12
N HIS A 110 -18.55 27.25 22.36
CA HIS A 110 -17.32 27.38 21.59
C HIS A 110 -16.72 26.02 21.28
N THR A 111 -16.41 25.78 20.01
CA THR A 111 -15.82 24.53 19.54
C THR A 111 -14.31 24.57 19.69
N LEU A 112 -13.79 23.79 20.62
CA LEU A 112 -12.36 23.67 20.89
C LEU A 112 -11.77 22.40 20.27
N ARG A 113 -10.51 22.49 19.81
CA ARG A 113 -9.70 21.31 19.52
C ARG A 113 -9.08 20.82 20.83
N VAL A 114 -9.64 19.74 21.37
CA VAL A 114 -9.17 19.14 22.63
C VAL A 114 -8.23 17.98 22.31
N PRO A 115 -6.95 18.03 22.73
CA PRO A 115 -6.03 16.93 22.51
C PRO A 115 -6.47 15.70 23.31
N ARG A 116 -6.38 14.53 22.67
CA ARG A 116 -6.74 13.25 23.28
C ARG A 116 -5.61 12.24 23.14
N SER A 117 -5.45 11.42 24.17
CA SER A 117 -4.57 10.25 24.17
C SER A 117 -4.95 9.36 22.99
N GLN A 118 -3.97 9.04 22.14
CA GLN A 118 -4.21 8.15 21.00
C GLN A 118 -4.60 6.74 21.45
N ARG A 119 -4.13 6.30 22.64
CA ARG A 119 -4.31 4.92 23.11
C ARG A 119 -5.62 4.73 23.85
N GLY A 120 -5.94 5.60 24.80
CA GLY A 120 -7.13 5.47 25.65
C GLY A 120 -8.22 6.53 25.37
N GLY A 121 -7.94 7.53 24.53
CA GLY A 121 -8.90 8.56 24.15
C GLY A 121 -9.16 9.63 25.22
N GLU A 122 -8.49 9.56 26.37
CA GLU A 122 -8.61 10.52 27.46
C GLU A 122 -8.11 11.90 27.04
N VAL A 123 -8.68 12.96 27.62
CA VAL A 123 -8.21 14.33 27.39
C VAL A 123 -6.80 14.49 27.95
N ILE A 124 -5.88 15.01 27.13
CA ILE A 124 -4.51 15.29 27.54
C ILE A 124 -4.47 16.62 28.28
N GLU A 125 -3.94 16.60 29.51
CA GLU A 125 -3.69 17.79 30.32
C GLU A 125 -2.19 18.11 30.29
N PRO A 126 -1.79 19.35 29.95
CA PRO A 126 -0.40 19.76 30.06
C PRO A 126 0.01 19.87 31.53
N LEU A 127 1.17 19.30 31.85
CA LEU A 127 1.76 19.33 33.17
C LEU A 127 3.27 19.53 33.06
N VAL A 128 3.79 20.52 33.79
CA VAL A 128 5.24 20.72 33.90
C VAL A 128 5.84 19.60 34.74
N SER A 129 6.79 18.88 34.16
CA SER A 129 7.53 17.81 34.83
C SER A 129 8.99 17.79 34.37
N LYS A 130 9.87 17.27 35.23
CA LYS A 130 11.28 17.05 34.88
C LYS A 130 11.37 15.84 33.94
N GLN A 131 12.06 16.00 32.83
CA GLN A 131 12.19 14.99 31.77
C GLN A 131 13.56 15.08 31.11
N TRP A 132 14.00 13.99 30.49
CA TRP A 132 15.23 13.92 29.69
C TRP A 132 14.95 14.30 28.24
N PHE A 133 15.78 15.18 27.70
CA PHE A 133 15.68 15.65 26.32
C PHE A 133 16.98 15.42 25.54
N VAL A 134 16.84 15.16 24.24
CA VAL A 134 17.94 15.21 23.27
C VAL A 134 17.82 16.52 22.49
N SER A 135 18.92 17.27 22.43
CA SER A 135 19.00 18.47 21.58
C SER A 135 19.03 18.07 20.11
N MET A 136 18.04 18.53 19.34
CA MET A 136 17.80 18.01 17.99
C MET A 136 18.39 18.85 16.85
N GLU A 137 18.71 20.12 17.10
CA GLU A 137 19.10 21.08 16.05
C GLU A 137 20.31 20.60 15.23
N HIS A 138 21.42 20.31 15.90
CA HIS A 138 22.65 19.80 15.27
C HIS A 138 22.47 18.45 14.56
N LEU A 139 21.63 17.58 15.14
CA LEU A 139 21.33 16.28 14.53
C LEU A 139 20.54 16.45 13.23
N ALA A 140 19.55 17.33 13.24
CA ALA A 140 18.71 17.61 12.09
C ALA A 140 19.48 18.27 10.95
N GLU A 141 20.42 19.16 11.25
CA GLU A 141 21.30 19.77 10.25
C GLU A 141 22.08 18.72 9.46
N LYS A 142 22.68 17.73 10.14
CA LYS A 142 23.40 16.63 9.48
C LYS A 142 22.49 15.82 8.55
N ALA A 143 21.26 15.55 8.97
CA ALA A 143 20.29 14.81 8.16
C ALA A 143 19.80 15.60 6.95
N LEU A 144 19.62 16.92 7.07
CA LEU A 144 19.31 17.81 5.95
C LEU A 144 20.45 17.83 4.92
N GLN A 145 21.69 17.98 5.38
CA GLN A 145 22.87 17.98 4.51
C GLN A 145 23.05 16.66 3.76
N ALA A 146 22.71 15.52 4.36
CA ALA A 146 22.79 14.21 3.70
C ALA A 146 21.87 14.12 2.47
N VAL A 147 20.67 14.70 2.53
CA VAL A 147 19.76 14.80 1.38
C VAL A 147 20.30 15.79 0.36
N GLU A 148 20.74 16.96 0.80
CA GLU A 148 21.29 18.01 -0.09
C GLU A 148 22.50 17.54 -0.90
N LYS A 149 23.39 16.73 -0.29
CA LYS A 149 24.58 16.17 -0.95
C LYS A 149 24.28 14.95 -1.84
N GLY A 150 23.06 14.42 -1.81
CA GLY A 150 22.68 13.20 -2.52
C GLY A 150 23.22 11.91 -1.87
N GLU A 151 23.70 11.97 -0.62
CA GLU A 151 24.10 10.77 0.15
C GLU A 151 22.87 9.94 0.56
N LEU A 152 21.73 10.60 0.74
CA LEU A 152 20.42 10.02 1.03
C LEU A 152 19.40 10.46 -0.02
N THR A 153 18.78 9.52 -0.72
CA THR A 153 17.71 9.78 -1.69
C THR A 153 16.37 9.28 -1.16
N ILE A 154 15.33 10.12 -1.18
CA ILE A 154 13.97 9.73 -0.74
C ILE A 154 13.08 9.49 -1.96
N ILE A 155 12.47 8.31 -2.01
CA ILE A 155 11.63 7.85 -3.11
C ILE A 155 10.19 7.72 -2.60
N PRO A 156 9.19 8.36 -3.23
CA PRO A 156 9.32 9.37 -4.30
C PRO A 156 9.88 10.73 -3.83
N GLU A 157 10.58 11.44 -4.75
CA GLU A 157 11.26 12.72 -4.51
C GLU A 157 10.38 13.80 -3.84
N ARG A 158 9.06 13.78 -4.11
CA ARG A 158 8.11 14.73 -3.49
C ARG A 158 8.12 14.73 -1.96
N PHE A 159 8.54 13.63 -1.32
CA PHE A 159 8.62 13.51 0.13
C PHE A 159 9.85 14.20 0.73
N GLU A 160 10.84 14.58 -0.08
CA GLU A 160 12.00 15.36 0.40
C GLU A 160 11.59 16.71 0.96
N LYS A 161 10.66 17.41 0.29
CA LYS A 161 10.13 18.70 0.79
C LYS A 161 9.48 18.55 2.17
N ILE A 162 8.76 17.44 2.38
CA ILE A 162 8.08 17.13 3.63
C ILE A 162 9.10 16.82 4.72
N TYR A 163 10.11 15.99 4.39
CA TYR A 163 11.23 15.66 5.27
C TYR A 163 12.01 16.91 5.70
N ASN A 164 12.40 17.75 4.73
CA ASN A 164 13.18 18.97 4.97
C ASN A 164 12.40 19.99 5.80
N HIS A 165 11.12 20.19 5.51
CA HIS A 165 10.27 21.10 6.27
C HIS A 165 10.14 20.67 7.74
N TRP A 166 10.02 19.37 7.99
CA TRP A 166 9.91 18.85 9.36
C TRP A 166 11.21 19.01 10.14
N LEU A 167 12.35 18.65 9.54
CA LEU A 167 13.65 18.80 10.18
C LEU A 167 14.02 20.26 10.47
N SER A 168 13.66 21.18 9.58
CA SER A 168 13.93 22.62 9.76
C SER A 168 13.17 23.24 10.95
N ASN A 169 12.08 22.61 11.39
CA ASN A 169 11.22 23.10 12.48
C ASN A 169 11.26 22.19 13.72
N ILE A 170 12.20 21.24 13.76
CA ILE A 170 12.26 20.24 14.81
C ILE A 170 12.50 20.89 16.19
N LYS A 171 11.92 20.29 17.23
CA LYS A 171 12.15 20.65 18.64
C LYS A 171 12.90 19.54 19.36
N ASP A 172 13.50 19.91 20.49
CA ASP A 172 14.18 18.97 21.36
C ASP A 172 13.29 17.80 21.73
N TRP A 173 13.85 16.61 21.64
CA TRP A 173 13.08 15.38 21.75
C TRP A 173 13.09 14.91 23.20
N CYS A 174 11.93 14.95 23.84
CA CYS A 174 11.71 14.32 25.14
C CYS A 174 11.84 12.79 25.00
N ILE A 175 12.88 12.20 25.59
CA ILE A 175 13.19 10.77 25.51
C ILE A 175 12.77 9.97 26.75
N SER A 176 12.43 10.60 27.87
CA SER A 176 11.96 9.91 29.07
C SER A 176 10.46 9.62 29.04
N ARG A 177 10.08 8.47 29.56
CA ARG A 177 8.68 8.01 29.65
C ARG A 177 8.45 7.34 31.00
N GLN A 178 7.36 7.72 31.66
CA GLN A 178 6.92 7.11 32.93
C GLN A 178 6.12 5.83 32.64
N LEU A 179 6.74 4.86 31.95
CA LEU A 179 6.15 3.58 31.57
C LEU A 179 6.93 2.43 32.21
N TRP A 180 6.26 1.30 32.42
CA TRP A 180 6.92 0.11 32.96
C TRP A 180 7.71 -0.69 31.92
N TRP A 181 7.41 -0.49 30.63
CA TRP A 181 8.04 -1.22 29.53
C TRP A 181 8.92 -0.29 28.69
N GLY A 182 10.23 -0.53 28.74
CA GLY A 182 11.23 0.17 27.95
C GLY A 182 12.62 -0.03 28.52
N HIS A 183 13.63 0.53 27.87
CA HIS A 183 15.00 0.52 28.37
C HIS A 183 15.11 1.55 29.51
N ARG A 184 15.51 1.14 30.71
CA ARG A 184 15.72 2.10 31.81
C ARG A 184 16.77 3.13 31.44
N ILE A 185 16.50 4.39 31.76
CA ILE A 185 17.45 5.47 31.50
C ILE A 185 18.73 5.21 32.32
N PRO A 186 19.92 5.24 31.71
CA PRO A 186 21.19 4.99 32.39
C PRO A 186 21.63 6.23 33.20
N VAL A 187 20.79 6.65 34.14
CA VAL A 187 21.05 7.76 35.07
C VAL A 187 20.79 7.26 36.48
N TRP A 188 21.71 7.57 37.40
CA TRP A 188 21.63 7.22 38.82
C TRP A 188 21.66 8.49 39.67
N TYR A 189 20.73 8.58 40.61
CA TYR A 189 20.62 9.64 41.60
C TYR A 189 21.29 9.23 42.90
N ILE A 190 21.75 10.21 43.68
CA ILE A 190 22.31 10.02 45.02
C ILE A 190 21.20 10.24 46.05
N ALA A 191 21.00 9.29 46.97
CA ALA A 191 19.99 9.43 48.02
C ALA A 191 20.30 10.65 48.92
N GLY A 192 19.28 11.46 49.21
CA GLY A 192 19.41 12.65 50.05
C GLY A 192 20.07 13.86 49.38
N LYS A 193 20.31 13.84 48.06
CA LYS A 193 20.81 14.97 47.27
C LYS A 193 19.77 15.48 46.28
N ASP A 194 20.03 16.67 45.72
CA ASP A 194 19.17 17.22 44.67
C ASP A 194 19.44 16.53 43.34
N ASN A 195 18.40 15.89 42.81
CA ASN A 195 18.44 15.13 41.57
C ASN A 195 18.70 16.01 40.32
N GLU A 196 18.53 17.35 40.40
CA GLU A 196 18.78 18.25 39.26
C GLU A 196 20.28 18.51 39.02
N GLU A 197 21.06 18.61 40.09
CA GLU A 197 22.48 18.97 40.00
C GLU A 197 23.41 17.76 40.23
N ASP A 198 22.93 16.74 40.94
CA ASP A 198 23.71 15.60 41.40
C ASP A 198 23.17 14.26 40.87
N TYR A 199 23.49 13.95 39.61
CA TYR A 199 23.26 12.64 39.02
C TYR A 199 24.52 12.08 38.34
N ILE A 200 24.51 10.77 38.08
CA ILE A 200 25.59 10.02 37.46
C ILE A 200 25.06 9.31 36.22
N VAL A 201 25.79 9.41 35.11
CA VAL A 201 25.54 8.62 33.89
C VAL A 201 26.60 7.51 33.80
N ALA A 202 26.15 6.27 33.59
CA ALA A 202 26.97 5.06 33.56
C ALA A 202 26.28 3.95 32.74
N ARG A 203 26.95 2.85 32.38
CA ARG A 203 26.30 1.78 31.61
C ARG A 203 25.56 0.77 32.48
N ASN A 204 26.00 0.63 33.73
CA ASN A 204 25.45 -0.31 34.69
C ASN A 204 25.66 0.19 36.13
N ALA A 205 25.04 -0.49 37.09
CA ALA A 205 25.08 -0.11 38.50
C ALA A 205 26.50 -0.13 39.09
N LYS A 206 27.39 -1.03 38.63
CA LYS A 206 28.77 -1.11 39.13
C LYS A 206 29.55 0.13 38.74
N GLU A 207 29.51 0.51 37.46
CA GLU A 207 30.16 1.73 36.96
C GLU A 207 29.57 2.98 37.62
N ALA A 208 28.25 3.01 37.84
CA ALA A 208 27.60 4.11 38.55
C ALA A 208 28.14 4.26 39.98
N LEU A 209 28.27 3.16 40.71
CA LEU A 209 28.79 3.15 42.09
C LEU A 209 30.26 3.58 42.15
N GLU A 210 31.09 3.11 41.21
CA GLU A 210 32.49 3.53 41.12
C GLU A 210 32.62 5.04 40.88
N LYS A 211 31.81 5.59 39.97
CA LYS A 211 31.73 7.05 39.73
C LYS A 211 31.22 7.80 40.95
N ALA A 212 30.22 7.25 41.65
CA ALA A 212 29.64 7.85 42.84
C ALA A 212 30.67 7.91 43.98
N HIS A 213 31.40 6.81 44.19
CA HIS A 213 32.44 6.75 45.21
C HIS A 213 33.56 7.75 44.97
N LYS A 214 33.94 7.93 43.70
CA LYS A 214 34.97 8.89 43.32
C LYS A 214 34.56 10.34 43.58
N LYS A 215 33.27 10.68 43.42
CA LYS A 215 32.77 12.05 43.55
C LYS A 215 32.32 12.39 44.98
N TYR A 216 31.70 11.44 45.70
CA TYR A 216 31.01 11.72 46.96
C TYR A 216 31.52 10.89 48.17
N GLY A 217 32.51 10.02 48.00
CA GLY A 217 33.06 9.17 49.08
C GLY A 217 32.43 7.76 49.12
N LYS A 218 32.78 6.91 50.08
CA LYS A 218 32.32 5.50 50.11
C LYS A 218 30.92 5.30 50.72
N ASP A 219 30.38 6.29 51.41
CA ASP A 219 29.11 6.21 52.13
C ASP A 219 27.99 6.85 51.32
N VAL A 220 27.71 6.32 50.13
CA VAL A 220 26.72 6.90 49.20
C VAL A 220 25.78 5.81 48.73
N GLU A 221 24.50 6.10 48.86
CA GLU A 221 23.45 5.26 48.31
C GLU A 221 23.00 5.83 46.97
N ILE A 222 22.94 4.98 45.95
CA ILE A 222 22.50 5.36 44.60
C ILE A 222 21.26 4.58 44.19
N TYR A 223 20.38 5.22 43.45
CA TYR A 223 19.22 4.59 42.81
C TYR A 223 19.09 5.04 41.37
N GLN A 224 18.73 4.13 40.48
CA GLN A 224 18.58 4.47 39.06
C GLN A 224 17.26 5.22 38.82
N ASP A 225 17.27 6.11 37.84
CA ASP A 225 16.09 6.80 37.34
C ASP A 225 14.97 5.77 37.01
N PRO A 226 13.74 5.96 37.54
CA PRO A 226 12.62 5.05 37.30
C PRO A 226 12.08 5.14 35.86
N ASP A 227 12.42 6.19 35.10
CA ASP A 227 11.94 6.38 33.75
C ASP A 227 12.57 5.39 32.75
N VAL A 228 11.83 5.14 31.68
CA VAL A 228 12.29 4.39 30.53
C VAL A 228 12.45 5.28 29.31
N LEU A 229 13.32 4.89 28.39
CA LEU A 229 13.52 5.55 27.11
C LEU A 229 12.31 5.37 26.20
N ASP A 230 12.05 6.39 25.40
CA ASP A 230 11.08 6.37 24.31
C ASP A 230 11.36 5.19 23.37
N THR A 231 10.29 4.53 22.91
CA THR A 231 10.42 3.42 21.95
C THR A 231 11.12 3.89 20.67
N TRP A 232 10.90 5.14 20.24
CA TRP A 232 11.57 5.68 19.07
C TRP A 232 13.08 5.84 19.27
N PHE A 233 13.56 5.93 20.52
CA PHE A 233 14.98 6.01 20.84
C PHE A 233 15.71 4.72 20.47
N SER A 234 15.18 3.56 20.87
CA SER A 234 15.78 2.29 20.48
C SER A 234 15.58 1.99 19.00
N SER A 235 14.39 2.27 18.44
CA SER A 235 14.13 2.06 17.01
C SER A 235 15.03 2.92 16.09
N ALA A 236 15.47 4.09 16.55
CA ALA A 236 16.39 4.95 15.82
C ALA A 236 17.80 4.34 15.67
N LEU A 237 18.16 3.38 16.51
CA LEU A 237 19.47 2.72 16.47
C LEU A 237 19.50 1.47 15.58
N TRP A 238 18.32 1.05 15.08
CA TRP A 238 18.13 -0.21 14.35
C TRP A 238 19.13 -0.49 13.22
N PRO A 239 19.49 0.46 12.34
CA PRO A 239 20.33 0.17 11.17
C PRO A 239 21.74 -0.32 11.48
N PHE A 240 22.24 -0.04 12.70
CA PHE A 240 23.59 -0.39 13.11
C PHE A 240 23.61 -1.25 14.38
N SER A 241 22.65 -1.07 15.30
CA SER A 241 22.58 -1.88 16.53
C SER A 241 22.36 -3.37 16.26
N THR A 242 21.78 -3.70 15.11
CA THR A 242 21.56 -5.08 14.67
C THR A 242 22.80 -5.75 14.06
N LEU A 243 23.84 -4.98 13.76
CA LEU A 243 25.04 -5.44 13.05
C LEU A 243 26.26 -5.57 13.98
N GLY A 244 26.04 -5.60 15.30
CA GLY A 244 27.12 -5.72 16.31
C GLY A 244 27.64 -4.40 16.86
N TRP A 245 27.08 -3.25 16.47
CA TRP A 245 27.37 -1.96 17.12
C TRP A 245 27.06 -2.04 18.63
N PRO A 246 27.90 -1.48 19.52
CA PRO A 246 28.93 -0.47 19.27
C PRO A 246 30.31 -0.98 18.84
N ASP A 247 30.50 -2.28 18.61
CA ASP A 247 31.76 -2.80 18.09
C ASP A 247 31.89 -2.54 16.58
N LEU A 248 32.60 -1.47 16.22
CA LEU A 248 32.87 -1.13 14.81
C LEU A 248 33.77 -2.15 14.11
N CYS A 249 34.40 -3.07 14.86
CA CYS A 249 35.16 -4.16 14.29
C CYS A 249 34.31 -5.38 13.92
N ALA A 250 33.05 -5.43 14.34
CA ALA A 250 32.12 -6.51 14.03
C ALA A 250 32.03 -6.73 12.52
N GLU A 251 32.05 -8.00 12.11
CA GLU A 251 32.07 -8.40 10.71
C GLU A 251 30.83 -7.91 9.96
N ASP A 252 29.65 -8.11 10.56
CA ASP A 252 28.37 -7.66 9.98
C ASP A 252 28.32 -6.14 9.82
N PHE A 253 28.83 -5.37 10.79
CA PHE A 253 28.89 -3.92 10.69
C PHE A 253 29.74 -3.49 9.50
N LYS A 254 30.95 -4.04 9.35
CA LYS A 254 31.84 -3.72 8.23
C LYS A 254 31.27 -4.14 6.87
N ARG A 255 30.50 -5.23 6.84
CA ARG A 255 30.00 -5.80 5.60
C ARG A 255 28.72 -5.14 5.10
N PHE A 256 27.82 -4.80 6.02
CA PHE A 256 26.44 -4.41 5.68
C PHE A 256 26.09 -2.97 6.05
N TYR A 257 26.97 -2.23 6.73
CA TYR A 257 26.77 -0.81 7.03
C TYR A 257 27.73 0.09 6.20
N PRO A 258 27.23 1.16 5.56
CA PRO A 258 25.82 1.58 5.47
C PRO A 258 24.99 0.64 4.59
N THR A 259 23.69 0.53 4.90
CA THR A 259 22.77 -0.32 4.14
C THR A 259 22.37 0.31 2.81
N THR A 260 21.83 -0.45 1.86
CA THR A 260 21.43 0.11 0.55
C THR A 260 20.13 0.90 0.64
N MET A 261 19.07 0.29 1.18
CA MET A 261 17.71 0.84 1.12
C MET A 261 16.92 0.54 2.39
N LEU A 262 16.20 1.55 2.88
CA LEU A 262 15.13 1.39 3.86
C LEU A 262 13.77 1.45 3.15
N GLU A 263 13.00 0.37 3.24
CA GLU A 263 11.64 0.29 2.75
C GLU A 263 10.64 0.49 3.90
N THR A 264 9.68 1.41 3.74
CA THR A 264 8.62 1.58 4.74
C THR A 264 7.38 2.28 4.17
N GLY A 265 6.26 2.15 4.86
CA GLY A 265 4.99 2.78 4.47
C GLY A 265 4.85 4.19 5.04
N LEU A 266 4.09 5.04 4.34
CA LEU A 266 3.88 6.43 4.76
C LEU A 266 3.32 6.55 6.20
N ALA A 267 2.41 5.67 6.62
CA ALA A 267 1.84 5.68 7.97
C ALA A 267 1.71 4.27 8.58
N LEU A 268 2.82 3.69 9.04
CA LEU A 268 2.87 2.32 9.55
C LEU A 268 2.72 2.23 11.09
N MET A 269 1.70 2.84 11.71
CA MET A 269 1.53 2.77 13.18
C MET A 269 0.54 1.70 13.70
N ALA A 270 -0.28 1.06 12.87
CA ALA A 270 -1.31 0.14 13.39
C ALA A 270 -0.79 -1.29 13.70
N ILE A 271 0.23 -1.77 13.00
CA ILE A 271 0.65 -3.19 13.05
C ILE A 271 1.65 -3.47 14.20
N LEU A 272 2.51 -2.51 14.55
CA LEU A 272 3.43 -2.63 15.69
C LEU A 272 2.71 -2.68 17.05
N ILE A 273 1.51 -2.10 17.13
CA ILE A 273 0.69 -2.12 18.35
C ILE A 273 0.11 -3.52 18.59
N ALA A 274 -0.41 -4.17 17.55
CA ALA A 274 -0.99 -5.51 17.64
C ALA A 274 0.06 -6.58 17.97
N SER A 275 1.25 -6.47 17.37
CA SER A 275 2.38 -7.39 17.62
C SER A 275 2.97 -7.22 19.02
N LYS A 276 3.09 -5.98 19.53
CA LYS A 276 3.50 -5.72 20.92
C LYS A 276 2.45 -6.18 21.94
N LEU A 277 1.15 -6.00 21.66
CA LEU A 277 0.09 -6.53 22.52
C LEU A 277 0.09 -8.07 22.56
N ALA A 278 0.28 -8.71 21.41
CA ALA A 278 0.33 -10.17 21.31
C ALA A 278 1.56 -10.75 22.04
N TRP A 279 2.72 -10.08 21.95
CA TRP A 279 3.91 -10.45 22.71
C TRP A 279 3.75 -10.22 24.22
N TRP A 280 3.11 -9.12 24.60
CA TRP A 280 2.80 -8.79 26.00
C TRP A 280 1.83 -9.81 26.61
N LEU A 281 0.78 -10.19 25.87
CA LEU A 281 -0.17 -11.24 26.27
C LEU A 281 0.53 -12.61 26.40
N ARG A 282 1.43 -12.97 25.46
CA ARG A 282 2.23 -14.20 25.57
C ARG A 282 3.19 -14.18 26.76
N GLY A 283 3.78 -13.03 27.07
CA GLY A 283 4.65 -12.84 28.24
C GLY A 283 3.89 -13.03 29.55
N ILE A 284 2.69 -12.45 29.66
CA ILE A 284 1.80 -12.61 30.83
C ILE A 284 1.35 -14.05 30.98
N LEU A 285 0.95 -14.72 29.90
CA LEU A 285 0.53 -16.12 29.95
C LEU A 285 1.66 -17.06 30.38
N ARG A 286 2.90 -16.81 29.93
CA ARG A 286 4.08 -17.58 30.37
C ARG A 286 4.44 -17.31 31.84
N PHE A 287 4.35 -16.06 32.28
CA PHE A 287 4.63 -15.68 33.66
C PHE A 287 3.60 -16.25 34.65
N LEU A 288 2.31 -16.19 34.30
CA LEU A 288 1.24 -16.78 35.08
C LEU A 288 1.32 -18.32 35.13
N GLY A 289 1.77 -18.95 34.04
CA GLY A 289 2.03 -20.41 34.02
C GLY A 289 3.21 -20.86 34.89
N HIS A 290 4.17 -19.98 35.17
CA HIS A 290 5.27 -20.24 36.11
C HIS A 290 4.88 -19.99 37.58
N LEU A 291 3.98 -19.05 37.84
CA LEU A 291 3.54 -18.73 39.20
C LEU A 291 2.55 -19.75 39.79
N PHE A 292 1.83 -20.51 38.95
CA PHE A 292 0.87 -21.52 39.39
C PHE A 292 1.06 -22.87 38.69
N PRO A 293 2.08 -23.66 39.03
CA PRO A 293 2.35 -24.95 38.38
C PRO A 293 1.34 -26.04 38.75
N HIS A 294 0.61 -25.87 39.87
CA HIS A 294 -0.30 -26.87 40.41
C HIS A 294 -1.54 -26.23 41.03
N GLY A 295 -2.62 -26.11 40.23
CA GLY A 295 -4.02 -26.31 40.64
C GLY A 295 -4.57 -25.76 41.97
N GLN A 296 -3.95 -24.76 42.60
CA GLN A 296 -4.44 -24.13 43.83
C GLN A 296 -4.67 -22.64 43.58
N GLY A 297 -5.77 -22.33 42.89
CA GLY A 297 -6.30 -20.98 42.75
C GLY A 297 -7.75 -20.97 43.23
N SER A 298 -8.16 -19.89 43.92
CA SER A 298 -9.51 -19.75 44.46
C SER A 298 -10.58 -19.86 43.34
N PRO A 299 -11.85 -20.19 43.67
CA PRO A 299 -12.93 -20.32 42.68
C PRO A 299 -13.12 -19.07 41.80
N LEU A 300 -12.77 -17.88 42.30
CA LEU A 300 -12.77 -16.63 41.54
C LEU A 300 -11.68 -16.57 40.47
N PHE A 301 -10.51 -17.19 40.73
CA PHE A 301 -9.41 -17.26 39.78
C PHE A 301 -9.67 -18.28 38.66
N VAL A 302 -10.32 -19.40 39.01
CA VAL A 302 -10.78 -20.39 38.02
C VAL A 302 -11.91 -19.81 37.15
N SER A 303 -12.83 -19.04 37.72
CA SER A 303 -13.86 -18.31 36.95
C SER A 303 -13.29 -17.23 36.04
N PHE A 304 -12.23 -16.53 36.47
CA PHE A 304 -11.53 -15.54 35.64
C PHE A 304 -10.75 -16.19 34.48
N LEU A 305 -10.11 -17.33 34.73
CA LEU A 305 -9.47 -18.14 33.68
C LEU A 305 -10.49 -18.79 32.74
N LEU A 306 -11.65 -19.24 33.24
CA LEU A 306 -12.75 -19.72 32.41
C LEU A 306 -13.33 -18.59 31.55
N TRP A 307 -13.43 -17.37 32.09
CA TRP A 307 -13.90 -16.19 31.36
C TRP A 307 -12.89 -15.76 30.28
N LEU A 308 -11.59 -15.78 30.56
CA LEU A 308 -10.52 -15.54 29.57
C LEU A 308 -10.45 -16.65 28.51
N TRP A 309 -10.70 -17.92 28.90
CA TRP A 309 -10.79 -19.04 27.97
C TRP A 309 -12.06 -18.97 27.11
N LEU A 310 -13.20 -18.56 27.66
CA LEU A 310 -14.43 -18.28 26.92
C LEU A 310 -14.25 -17.10 25.95
N LEU A 311 -13.56 -16.04 26.35
CA LEU A 311 -13.16 -14.95 25.45
C LEU A 311 -12.25 -15.45 24.32
N HIS A 312 -11.30 -16.35 24.63
CA HIS A 312 -10.44 -16.98 23.63
C HIS A 312 -11.20 -17.92 22.66
N GLN A 313 -12.26 -18.59 23.13
CA GLN A 313 -13.13 -19.42 22.29
C GLN A 313 -14.12 -18.59 21.46
N LEU A 314 -14.60 -17.45 21.97
CA LEU A 314 -15.44 -16.49 21.25
C LEU A 314 -14.66 -15.76 20.14
N ASP A 315 -13.35 -15.58 20.32
CA ASP A 315 -12.45 -15.02 19.30
C ASP A 315 -12.11 -16.04 18.18
N ASN A 316 -12.17 -17.35 18.47
CA ASN A 316 -11.86 -18.42 17.51
C ASN A 316 -13.08 -19.05 16.80
N LYS A 317 -14.32 -18.75 17.23
CA LYS A 317 -15.54 -19.24 16.59
C LYS A 317 -16.59 -18.14 16.49
N ASN A 318 -16.38 -17.18 15.60
CA ASN A 318 -17.44 -16.32 15.10
C ASN A 318 -17.49 -16.32 13.56
N SER A 319 -17.54 -17.53 13.00
CA SER A 319 -17.96 -17.79 11.62
C SER A 319 -19.14 -18.77 11.54
N PHE A 320 -19.87 -19.01 12.65
CA PHE A 320 -20.93 -20.02 12.68
C PHE A 320 -21.98 -19.74 13.77
N LEU A 321 -22.65 -18.58 13.73
CA LEU A 321 -23.91 -18.31 14.46
C LEU A 321 -24.47 -16.95 14.01
N HIS A 322 -24.99 -16.89 12.78
CA HIS A 322 -25.79 -15.74 12.34
C HIS A 322 -27.11 -16.14 11.64
N SER A 323 -27.58 -17.37 11.84
CA SER A 323 -28.86 -17.84 11.25
C SER A 323 -29.95 -18.20 12.25
N GLU A 324 -29.73 -18.13 13.57
CA GLU A 324 -30.77 -18.43 14.56
C GLU A 324 -30.64 -17.48 15.76
N LEU A 325 -31.15 -16.27 15.59
CA LEU A 325 -31.68 -15.38 16.66
C LEU A 325 -32.44 -14.21 15.98
N GLN A 326 -33.21 -14.54 14.94
CA GLN A 326 -34.32 -13.71 14.45
C GLN A 326 -35.61 -14.31 15.01
N GLN A 327 -35.91 -14.09 16.29
CA GLN A 327 -37.28 -14.12 16.80
C GLN A 327 -37.33 -13.58 18.23
N GLU A 328 -38.29 -12.68 18.45
CA GLU A 328 -38.76 -12.12 19.73
C GLU A 328 -37.82 -11.12 20.43
N VAL A 329 -38.03 -9.81 20.18
CA VAL A 329 -38.85 -8.92 21.04
C VAL A 329 -39.14 -7.65 20.23
N TYR A 330 -40.42 -7.44 19.92
CA TYR A 330 -40.99 -6.18 19.45
C TYR A 330 -41.49 -5.40 20.68
N MET A 331 -41.03 -4.16 20.90
CA MET A 331 -41.84 -3.05 21.47
C MET A 331 -41.16 -1.68 21.25
N ASP A 332 -41.87 -0.87 20.43
CA ASP A 332 -42.05 0.60 20.37
C ASP A 332 -40.92 1.65 20.53
N GLN A 333 -40.57 2.26 19.37
CA GLN A 333 -40.60 3.71 18.99
C GLN A 333 -39.68 4.74 19.74
N PRO A 334 -39.44 5.98 19.21
CA PRO A 334 -38.49 6.29 18.12
C PRO A 334 -37.66 7.58 18.37
N HIS A 335 -36.36 7.66 18.08
CA HIS A 335 -35.73 8.95 17.73
C HIS A 335 -34.54 8.77 16.79
N SER A 336 -34.76 9.20 15.55
CA SER A 336 -33.78 9.40 14.50
C SER A 336 -32.85 10.58 14.85
N PHE A 337 -31.54 10.30 14.97
CA PHE A 337 -30.50 11.33 14.84
C PHE A 337 -29.65 11.00 13.61
N THR A 338 -29.77 11.84 12.60
CA THR A 338 -29.00 11.81 11.35
C THR A 338 -27.55 12.24 11.61
N PHE A 339 -26.64 11.27 11.61
CA PHE A 339 -25.22 11.43 11.85
C PHE A 339 -24.44 11.51 10.51
N SER A 340 -24.77 12.45 9.61
CA SER A 340 -24.17 12.47 8.26
C SER A 340 -23.32 13.69 7.89
N SER A 341 -23.36 14.80 8.64
CA SER A 341 -22.61 16.02 8.27
C SER A 341 -21.24 16.18 8.95
N ASP A 342 -20.97 15.54 10.08
CA ASP A 342 -19.71 15.70 10.83
C ASP A 342 -18.60 14.71 10.40
N PHE A 343 -18.97 13.65 9.66
CA PHE A 343 -18.03 12.61 9.28
C PHE A 343 -16.98 13.09 8.27
N HIS A 344 -17.33 14.01 7.36
CA HIS A 344 -16.39 14.53 6.36
C HIS A 344 -15.36 15.50 6.96
N LEU A 345 -15.69 16.20 8.04
CA LEU A 345 -14.77 17.11 8.72
C LEU A 345 -13.83 16.35 9.67
N VAL A 346 -14.34 15.33 10.37
CA VAL A 346 -13.52 14.39 11.17
C VAL A 346 -12.59 13.57 10.26
N TYR A 347 -13.04 13.18 9.07
CA TYR A 347 -12.20 12.47 8.09
C TYR A 347 -11.11 13.36 7.48
N ARG A 348 -11.37 14.67 7.28
CA ARG A 348 -10.33 15.64 6.86
C ARG A 348 -9.35 15.98 7.98
N LEU A 349 -9.79 16.00 9.24
CA LEU A 349 -8.91 16.24 10.39
C LEU A 349 -8.05 15.02 10.74
N CYS A 350 -8.59 13.80 10.62
CA CYS A 350 -7.81 12.55 10.73
C CYS A 350 -6.77 12.39 9.60
N ARG A 351 -6.93 13.10 8.47
CA ARG A 351 -5.95 13.18 7.38
C ARG A 351 -4.67 13.94 7.79
N SER A 352 -4.71 14.75 8.85
CA SER A 352 -3.60 15.61 9.29
C SER A 352 -2.81 15.09 10.50
N LEU A 353 -3.26 14.00 11.15
CA LEU A 353 -2.70 13.51 12.43
C LEU A 353 -2.25 12.04 12.40
N LEU A 354 -2.12 11.47 11.20
CA LEU A 354 -1.45 10.18 11.02
C LEU A 354 0.05 10.45 10.88
N HIS A 355 0.71 10.53 12.04
CA HIS A 355 2.13 10.76 12.19
C HIS A 355 2.97 9.82 11.31
N ASP A 356 3.57 10.38 10.26
CA ASP A 356 4.35 9.65 9.27
C ASP A 356 5.61 9.06 9.92
N ILE A 357 5.84 7.76 9.69
CA ILE A 357 7.03 7.06 10.18
C ILE A 357 8.33 7.63 9.58
N LEU A 358 8.20 8.36 8.48
CA LEU A 358 9.23 9.23 7.93
C LEU A 358 9.88 10.13 9.00
N PHE A 359 9.09 10.67 9.94
CA PHE A 359 9.59 11.60 10.96
C PHE A 359 10.06 10.88 12.23
N PHE A 360 9.24 9.97 12.75
CA PHE A 360 9.50 9.32 14.03
C PHE A 360 10.52 8.18 13.95
N TRP A 361 10.71 7.60 12.77
CA TRP A 361 11.64 6.50 12.56
C TRP A 361 12.74 6.85 11.57
N VAL A 362 12.40 7.17 10.31
CA VAL A 362 13.39 7.35 9.25
C VAL A 362 14.33 8.51 9.58
N ALA A 363 13.79 9.69 9.85
CA ALA A 363 14.59 10.86 10.21
C ALA A 363 15.43 10.60 11.47
N ARG A 364 14.87 9.92 12.47
CA ARG A 364 15.60 9.56 13.70
C ARG A 364 16.74 8.58 13.43
N MET A 365 16.54 7.58 12.56
CA MET A 365 17.60 6.66 12.13
C MET A 365 18.70 7.38 11.37
N VAL A 366 18.35 8.29 10.46
CA VAL A 366 19.33 9.10 9.72
C VAL A 366 20.17 9.93 10.68
N MET A 367 19.52 10.68 11.55
CA MET A 367 20.19 11.52 12.55
C MET A 367 21.13 10.72 13.47
N MET A 368 20.61 9.66 14.08
CA MET A 368 21.40 8.83 15.00
C MET A 368 22.49 8.03 14.27
N GLY A 369 22.21 7.57 13.05
CA GLY A 369 23.20 6.89 12.20
C GLY A 369 24.40 7.79 11.93
N ILE A 370 24.16 9.01 11.45
CA ILE A 370 25.24 9.95 11.16
C ILE A 370 25.96 10.35 12.45
N GLU A 371 25.24 10.58 13.54
CA GLU A 371 25.85 10.97 14.82
C GLU A 371 26.80 9.89 15.37
N PHE A 372 26.38 8.63 15.36
CA PHE A 372 27.15 7.55 16.00
C PHE A 372 28.14 6.84 15.07
N THR A 373 28.00 6.96 13.76
CA THR A 373 28.83 6.23 12.80
C THR A 373 29.57 7.13 11.80
N GLY A 374 29.19 8.41 11.70
CA GLY A 374 29.78 9.35 10.76
C GLY A 374 29.28 9.25 9.32
N THR A 375 28.32 8.37 9.02
CA THR A 375 27.74 8.21 7.67
C THR A 375 26.23 7.97 7.74
N VAL A 376 25.54 8.13 6.60
CA VAL A 376 24.12 7.82 6.48
C VAL A 376 23.87 6.33 6.72
N PRO A 377 22.77 5.94 7.40
CA PRO A 377 22.48 4.52 7.65
C PRO A 377 22.02 3.74 6.41
N PHE A 378 21.48 4.44 5.41
CA PHE A 378 21.04 3.91 4.13
C PHE A 378 21.16 4.96 3.04
N SER A 379 21.39 4.54 1.79
CA SER A 379 21.43 5.45 0.64
C SER A 379 20.05 5.80 0.08
N TYR A 380 19.08 4.88 0.17
CA TYR A 380 17.73 5.07 -0.37
C TYR A 380 16.66 4.90 0.72
N VAL A 381 15.64 5.75 0.71
CA VAL A 381 14.39 5.57 1.47
C VAL A 381 13.27 5.33 0.48
N TYR A 382 12.75 4.11 0.42
CA TYR A 382 11.61 3.76 -0.41
C TYR A 382 10.31 3.83 0.41
N LEU A 383 9.47 4.81 0.10
CA LEU A 383 8.18 5.02 0.75
C LEU A 383 7.07 4.39 -0.09
N HIS A 384 6.42 3.32 0.40
CA HIS A 384 5.21 2.78 -0.20
C HIS A 384 3.94 3.43 0.36
N GLY A 385 2.87 3.45 -0.43
CA GLY A 385 1.55 3.88 0.05
C GLY A 385 0.83 2.83 0.89
N LEU A 386 -0.22 3.21 1.58
CA LEU A 386 -1.00 2.32 2.43
C LEU A 386 -1.85 1.36 1.61
N ILE A 387 -2.02 0.14 2.13
CA ILE A 387 -3.04 -0.77 1.63
C ILE A 387 -4.41 -0.33 2.15
N ARG A 388 -5.36 -0.19 1.23
CA ARG A 388 -6.74 0.23 1.48
C ARG A 388 -7.70 -0.89 1.11
N ASP A 389 -8.93 -0.82 1.62
CA ASP A 389 -9.99 -1.70 1.16
C ASP A 389 -10.38 -1.39 -0.31
N SER A 390 -11.28 -2.20 -0.88
CA SER A 390 -11.75 -2.04 -2.26
C SER A 390 -12.42 -0.69 -2.55
N GLN A 391 -12.89 0.02 -1.51
CA GLN A 391 -13.51 1.34 -1.62
C GLN A 391 -12.52 2.49 -1.37
N GLY A 392 -11.22 2.19 -1.19
CA GLY A 392 -10.20 3.20 -0.90
C GLY A 392 -10.25 3.72 0.54
N ARG A 393 -10.96 3.05 1.45
CA ARG A 393 -10.95 3.40 2.87
C ARG A 393 -9.76 2.71 3.54
N LYS A 394 -9.20 3.37 4.54
CA LYS A 394 -8.15 2.77 5.36
C LYS A 394 -8.71 1.53 6.06
N MET A 395 -7.94 0.44 6.06
CA MET A 395 -8.31 -0.75 6.83
C MET A 395 -8.20 -0.47 8.33
N SER A 396 -9.23 -0.82 9.10
CA SER A 396 -9.25 -0.67 10.56
C SER A 396 -10.21 -1.66 11.20
N LYS A 397 -9.84 -2.15 12.39
CA LYS A 397 -10.67 -3.12 13.14
C LYS A 397 -12.06 -2.55 13.43
N THR A 398 -12.15 -1.26 13.76
CA THR A 398 -13.42 -0.59 14.08
C THR A 398 -14.38 -0.52 12.89
N LEU A 399 -13.86 -0.39 11.66
CA LEU A 399 -14.69 -0.43 10.44
C LEU A 399 -15.03 -1.85 9.98
N GLY A 400 -14.46 -2.89 10.62
CA GLY A 400 -14.65 -4.28 10.21
C GLY A 400 -14.10 -4.60 8.80
N ASN A 401 -13.30 -3.70 8.21
CA ASN A 401 -12.78 -3.81 6.85
C ASN A 401 -11.31 -4.27 6.79
N VAL A 402 -10.83 -4.95 7.84
CA VAL A 402 -9.48 -5.51 7.86
C VAL A 402 -9.49 -6.81 7.09
N ILE A 403 -8.55 -6.93 6.16
CA ILE A 403 -8.29 -8.17 5.43
C ILE A 403 -7.08 -8.83 6.08
N ASP A 404 -7.26 -10.03 6.64
CA ASP A 404 -6.15 -10.80 7.19
C ASP A 404 -5.31 -11.39 6.03
N PRO A 405 -3.99 -11.16 6.00
CA PRO A 405 -3.14 -11.71 4.96
C PRO A 405 -3.13 -13.24 4.93
N LEU A 406 -3.26 -13.92 6.07
CA LEU A 406 -3.26 -15.38 6.15
C LEU A 406 -4.54 -15.98 5.56
N ASP A 407 -5.69 -15.37 5.83
CA ASP A 407 -6.96 -15.77 5.21
C ASP A 407 -6.90 -15.56 3.69
N THR A 408 -6.34 -14.42 3.27
CA THR A 408 -6.15 -14.12 1.85
C THR A 408 -5.20 -15.11 1.18
N ILE A 409 -4.11 -15.50 1.85
CA ILE A 409 -3.18 -16.53 1.37
C ILE A 409 -3.89 -17.87 1.23
N LYS A 410 -4.71 -18.25 2.21
CA LYS A 410 -5.45 -19.52 2.19
C LYS A 410 -6.45 -19.56 1.03
N GLU A 411 -7.11 -18.45 0.73
CA GLU A 411 -8.12 -18.37 -0.33
C GLU A 411 -7.51 -18.22 -1.74
N PHE A 412 -6.52 -17.34 -1.90
CA PHE A 412 -5.98 -16.94 -3.20
C PHE A 412 -4.58 -17.48 -3.51
N GLY A 413 -3.80 -17.83 -2.48
CA GLY A 413 -2.40 -18.24 -2.59
C GLY A 413 -1.42 -17.09 -2.32
N THR A 414 -0.24 -17.43 -1.80
CA THR A 414 0.80 -16.46 -1.43
C THR A 414 1.29 -15.63 -2.62
N ASP A 415 1.54 -16.27 -3.77
CA ASP A 415 2.03 -15.57 -4.95
C ASP A 415 1.00 -14.59 -5.52
N ALA A 416 -0.29 -14.95 -5.50
CA ALA A 416 -1.35 -14.05 -5.93
C ALA A 416 -1.41 -12.80 -5.05
N LEU A 417 -1.30 -12.96 -3.72
CA LEU A 417 -1.25 -11.83 -2.80
C LEU A 417 0.01 -10.99 -3.01
N ARG A 418 1.20 -11.61 -3.04
CA ARG A 418 2.49 -10.91 -3.24
C ARG A 418 2.50 -10.13 -4.55
N PHE A 419 2.11 -10.77 -5.65
CA PHE A 419 2.04 -10.14 -6.95
C PHE A 419 1.09 -8.93 -6.91
N THR A 420 -0.10 -9.08 -6.32
CA THR A 420 -1.05 -7.97 -6.18
C THR A 420 -0.45 -6.77 -5.43
N LEU A 421 0.24 -7.00 -4.32
CA LEU A 421 0.82 -5.94 -3.50
C LEU A 421 2.02 -5.28 -4.18
N ALA A 422 2.88 -6.07 -4.83
CA ALA A 422 4.09 -5.60 -5.48
C ALA A 422 3.83 -4.75 -6.74
N LEU A 423 2.63 -4.86 -7.34
CA LEU A 423 2.19 -3.99 -8.43
C LEU A 423 1.86 -2.55 -7.98
N GLY A 424 1.96 -2.25 -6.68
CA GLY A 424 1.82 -0.90 -6.15
C GLY A 424 2.93 0.04 -6.62
N THR A 425 2.59 1.32 -6.80
CA THR A 425 3.55 2.38 -7.13
C THR A 425 4.04 3.05 -5.85
N ALA A 426 5.34 3.36 -5.78
CA ALA A 426 5.93 4.09 -4.66
C ALA A 426 5.12 5.35 -4.30
N GLY A 427 4.84 5.52 -3.02
CA GLY A 427 4.11 6.65 -2.45
C GLY A 427 2.62 6.72 -2.80
N GLN A 428 2.06 5.76 -3.55
CA GLN A 428 0.64 5.71 -3.89
C GLN A 428 -0.04 4.58 -3.13
N ASP A 429 -1.21 4.88 -2.56
CA ASP A 429 -1.99 3.89 -1.84
C ASP A 429 -2.56 2.84 -2.81
N LEU A 430 -2.58 1.58 -2.38
CA LEU A 430 -3.08 0.46 -3.17
C LEU A 430 -4.41 -0.04 -2.59
N ASN A 431 -5.46 -0.01 -3.41
CA ASN A 431 -6.73 -0.64 -3.05
C ASN A 431 -6.63 -2.15 -3.29
N LEU A 432 -6.83 -2.93 -2.22
CA LEU A 432 -6.89 -4.38 -2.28
C LEU A 432 -8.34 -4.80 -2.59
N SER A 433 -8.58 -5.22 -3.82
CA SER A 433 -9.87 -5.79 -4.24
C SER A 433 -9.76 -7.30 -4.44
N THR A 434 -10.84 -8.01 -4.10
CA THR A 434 -10.98 -9.46 -4.34
C THR A 434 -10.92 -9.79 -5.83
N GLU A 435 -11.39 -8.89 -6.68
CA GLU A 435 -11.29 -8.99 -8.14
C GLU A 435 -9.82 -9.08 -8.61
N ARG A 436 -8.96 -8.17 -8.13
CA ARG A 436 -7.53 -8.17 -8.47
C ARG A 436 -6.84 -9.45 -7.97
N LEU A 437 -7.16 -9.87 -6.74
CA LEU A 437 -6.64 -11.13 -6.18
C LEU A 437 -7.08 -12.35 -7.02
N THR A 438 -8.35 -12.37 -7.45
CA THR A 438 -8.88 -13.44 -8.31
C THR A 438 -8.17 -13.47 -9.67
N SER A 439 -7.96 -12.32 -10.30
CA SER A 439 -7.20 -12.21 -11.55
C SER A 439 -5.76 -12.70 -11.38
N ASN A 440 -5.08 -12.34 -10.29
CA ASN A 440 -3.70 -12.74 -10.04
C ASN A 440 -3.56 -14.22 -9.63
N LYS A 441 -4.59 -14.80 -9.00
CA LYS A 441 -4.72 -16.26 -8.85
C LYS A 441 -4.87 -16.94 -10.21
N ALA A 442 -5.69 -16.39 -11.11
CA ALA A 442 -5.83 -16.92 -12.47
C ALA A 442 -4.51 -16.84 -13.26
N PHE A 443 -3.71 -15.79 -13.06
CA PHE A 443 -2.36 -15.68 -13.60
C PHE A 443 -1.43 -16.78 -13.12
N THR A 444 -1.42 -17.05 -11.81
CA THR A 444 -0.69 -18.18 -11.21
C THR A 444 -1.06 -19.51 -11.90
N ASN A 445 -2.35 -19.75 -12.12
CA ASN A 445 -2.82 -20.95 -12.82
C ASN A 445 -2.40 -20.98 -14.30
N LYS A 446 -2.38 -19.83 -14.99
CA LYS A 446 -1.94 -19.73 -16.38
C LYS A 446 -0.45 -20.04 -16.51
N LEU A 447 0.39 -19.54 -15.58
CA LEU A 447 1.82 -19.89 -15.48
C LEU A 447 2.01 -21.40 -15.29
N TRP A 448 1.25 -21.99 -14.37
CA TRP A 448 1.27 -23.44 -14.12
C TRP A 448 0.92 -24.26 -15.37
N ASN A 449 -0.12 -23.85 -16.09
CA ASN A 449 -0.54 -24.52 -17.31
C ASN A 449 0.48 -24.38 -18.45
N ALA A 450 1.13 -23.22 -18.57
CA ALA A 450 2.21 -23.02 -19.53
C ALA A 450 3.41 -23.93 -19.24
N GLY A 451 3.84 -24.02 -17.97
CA GLY A 451 4.91 -24.93 -17.58
C GLY A 451 4.57 -26.39 -17.82
N LYS A 452 3.34 -26.83 -17.51
CA LYS A 452 2.87 -28.18 -17.86
C LYS A 452 2.94 -28.46 -19.37
N PHE A 453 2.49 -27.53 -20.19
CA PHE A 453 2.56 -27.65 -21.65
C PHE A 453 4.00 -27.82 -22.11
N ILE A 454 4.94 -27.02 -21.58
CA ILE A 454 6.35 -27.10 -21.94
C ILE A 454 6.94 -28.45 -21.53
N LEU A 455 6.74 -28.87 -20.28
CA LEU A 455 7.23 -30.15 -19.76
C LEU A 455 6.74 -31.35 -20.59
N GLN A 456 5.46 -31.34 -21.00
CA GLN A 456 4.88 -32.39 -21.82
C GLN A 456 5.44 -32.45 -23.24
N ASN A 457 6.00 -31.35 -23.74
CA ASN A 457 6.54 -31.23 -25.09
C ASN A 457 8.07 -31.22 -25.13
N LEU A 458 8.75 -31.36 -24.00
CA LEU A 458 10.20 -31.56 -23.94
C LEU A 458 10.54 -33.04 -24.18
N PRO A 459 11.76 -33.36 -24.69
CA PRO A 459 12.20 -34.73 -24.82
C PRO A 459 12.25 -35.45 -23.47
N ASN A 460 12.18 -36.79 -23.51
CA ASN A 460 12.41 -37.60 -22.33
C ASN A 460 13.79 -37.30 -21.73
N GLU A 461 13.90 -37.23 -20.40
CA GLU A 461 15.17 -36.95 -19.71
C GLU A 461 16.30 -37.91 -20.08
N ASN A 462 15.96 -39.16 -20.42
CA ASN A 462 16.94 -40.18 -20.82
C ASN A 462 17.44 -40.02 -22.26
N ASP A 463 16.82 -39.16 -23.08
CA ASP A 463 17.26 -38.90 -24.46
C ASP A 463 18.36 -37.83 -24.49
N THR A 464 19.59 -38.27 -24.17
CA THR A 464 20.76 -37.38 -24.08
C THR A 464 21.04 -36.65 -25.39
N ALA A 465 20.86 -37.30 -26.53
CA ALA A 465 21.12 -36.70 -27.84
C ALA A 465 20.12 -35.57 -28.15
N ALA A 466 18.84 -35.74 -27.81
CA ALA A 466 17.84 -34.68 -27.96
C ALA A 466 18.15 -33.49 -27.03
N TRP A 467 18.56 -33.76 -25.79
CA TRP A 467 18.92 -32.73 -24.83
C TRP A 467 20.19 -31.95 -25.23
N GLU A 468 21.23 -32.63 -25.68
CA GLU A 468 22.45 -31.99 -26.21
C GLU A 468 22.10 -31.05 -27.37
N LYS A 469 21.20 -31.47 -28.26
CA LYS A 469 20.73 -30.64 -29.36
C LYS A 469 19.97 -29.41 -28.87
N ILE A 470 19.01 -29.55 -27.96
CA ILE A 470 18.25 -28.43 -27.39
C ILE A 470 19.20 -27.43 -26.69
N LEU A 471 20.13 -27.93 -25.88
CA LEU A 471 21.05 -27.10 -25.08
C LEU A 471 22.16 -26.45 -25.94
N SER A 472 22.38 -26.94 -27.15
CA SER A 472 23.32 -26.36 -28.12
C SER A 472 22.85 -25.03 -28.71
N TYR A 473 21.53 -24.78 -28.75
CA TYR A 473 21.00 -23.51 -29.23
C TYR A 473 21.35 -22.38 -28.25
N LYS A 474 21.92 -21.30 -28.79
CA LYS A 474 22.27 -20.08 -28.07
C LYS A 474 21.55 -18.88 -28.69
N PHE A 475 21.14 -17.95 -27.86
CA PHE A 475 20.33 -16.78 -28.25
C PHE A 475 21.04 -15.45 -27.91
N ASP A 476 22.36 -15.51 -27.73
CA ASP A 476 23.22 -14.41 -27.26
C ASP A 476 23.95 -13.67 -28.40
N SER A 477 23.87 -14.15 -29.64
CA SER A 477 24.51 -13.52 -30.81
C SER A 477 23.49 -13.16 -31.90
N GLU A 478 23.77 -12.09 -32.64
CA GLU A 478 22.87 -11.62 -33.71
C GLU A 478 22.66 -12.70 -34.79
N GLY A 479 23.73 -13.39 -35.18
CA GLY A 479 23.67 -14.47 -36.16
C GLY A 479 22.79 -15.65 -35.72
N THR A 480 22.74 -15.98 -34.43
CA THR A 480 21.87 -17.08 -33.97
C THR A 480 20.41 -16.66 -33.89
N VAL A 481 20.11 -15.42 -33.52
CA VAL A 481 18.73 -14.91 -33.43
C VAL A 481 18.10 -14.68 -34.80
N VAL A 482 18.84 -14.08 -35.74
CA VAL A 482 18.33 -13.75 -37.09
C VAL A 482 17.99 -15.01 -37.90
N ASN A 483 18.71 -16.11 -37.65
CA ASN A 483 18.50 -17.39 -38.33
C ASN A 483 17.35 -18.23 -37.74
N LEU A 484 16.72 -17.77 -36.65
CA LEU A 484 15.55 -18.44 -36.10
C LEU A 484 14.36 -18.31 -37.06
N PRO A 485 13.48 -19.32 -37.13
CA PRO A 485 12.22 -19.16 -37.83
C PRO A 485 11.39 -18.01 -37.22
N LEU A 486 10.50 -17.42 -38.02
CA LEU A 486 9.85 -16.15 -37.68
C LEU A 486 9.19 -16.11 -36.28
N PRO A 487 8.36 -17.10 -35.84
CA PRO A 487 7.75 -17.07 -34.50
C PRO A 487 8.78 -17.11 -33.36
N GLU A 488 9.82 -17.93 -33.52
CA GLU A 488 10.92 -18.09 -32.58
C GLU A 488 11.79 -16.82 -32.50
N CYS A 489 12.15 -16.25 -33.66
CA CYS A 489 12.90 -14.99 -33.73
C CYS A 489 12.12 -13.84 -33.08
N TRP A 490 10.81 -13.78 -33.32
CA TRP A 490 9.91 -12.78 -32.74
C TRP A 490 9.88 -12.85 -31.21
N VAL A 491 9.57 -14.02 -30.63
CA VAL A 491 9.40 -14.15 -29.17
C VAL A 491 10.72 -13.91 -28.43
N VAL A 492 11.84 -14.38 -28.98
CA VAL A 492 13.19 -14.13 -28.41
C VAL A 492 13.52 -12.65 -28.45
N SER A 493 13.25 -11.96 -29.56
CA SER A 493 13.47 -10.52 -29.67
C SER A 493 12.59 -9.72 -28.70
N LYS A 494 11.32 -10.12 -28.51
CA LYS A 494 10.41 -9.50 -27.54
C LYS A 494 10.84 -9.78 -26.09
N LEU A 495 11.33 -10.98 -25.79
CA LEU A 495 11.89 -11.31 -24.48
C LEU A 495 13.12 -10.44 -24.16
N HIS A 496 14.03 -10.25 -25.12
CA HIS A 496 15.23 -9.43 -24.92
C HIS A 496 14.89 -7.94 -24.74
N LEU A 497 13.81 -7.46 -25.36
CA LEU A 497 13.25 -6.13 -25.08
C LEU A 497 12.67 -6.05 -23.67
N LEU A 498 11.89 -7.06 -23.27
CA LEU A 498 11.34 -7.14 -21.92
C LEU A 498 12.46 -7.10 -20.88
N ILE A 499 13.47 -7.97 -21.00
CA ILE A 499 14.57 -8.07 -20.03
C ILE A 499 15.28 -6.72 -19.87
N GLU A 500 15.54 -5.98 -20.95
CA GLU A 500 16.15 -4.65 -20.85
C GLU A 500 15.22 -3.64 -20.16
N SER A 501 13.94 -3.61 -20.56
CA SER A 501 12.94 -2.70 -19.97
C SER A 501 12.77 -2.94 -18.46
N VAL A 502 12.55 -4.20 -18.07
CA VAL A 502 12.33 -4.56 -16.67
C VAL A 502 13.59 -4.41 -15.83
N SER A 503 14.78 -4.63 -16.38
CA SER A 503 16.04 -4.37 -15.66
C SER A 503 16.20 -2.87 -15.40
N ALA A 504 15.92 -2.02 -16.39
CA ALA A 504 15.96 -0.56 -16.22
C ALA A 504 14.90 -0.05 -15.23
N SER A 505 13.71 -0.67 -15.20
CA SER A 505 12.67 -0.37 -14.20
C SER A 505 13.09 -0.83 -12.80
N TYR A 506 13.75 -1.98 -12.67
CA TYR A 506 14.31 -2.45 -11.39
C TYR A 506 15.37 -1.49 -10.84
N ASP A 507 16.29 -1.02 -11.67
CA ASP A 507 17.35 -0.07 -11.29
C ASP A 507 16.78 1.27 -10.80
N LYS A 508 15.58 1.63 -11.26
CA LYS A 508 14.83 2.82 -10.83
C LYS A 508 13.84 2.56 -9.68
N PHE A 509 13.84 1.36 -9.12
CA PHE A 509 12.90 0.91 -8.07
C PHE A 509 11.43 0.95 -8.50
N HIS A 510 11.14 0.87 -9.81
CA HIS A 510 9.79 0.79 -10.36
C HIS A 510 9.28 -0.65 -10.38
N PHE A 511 9.26 -1.31 -9.22
CA PHE A 511 8.95 -2.75 -9.10
C PHE A 511 7.58 -3.12 -9.66
N GLY A 512 6.58 -2.23 -9.52
CA GLY A 512 5.24 -2.47 -10.03
C GLY A 512 5.17 -2.49 -11.56
N ASP A 513 6.01 -1.71 -12.25
CA ASP A 513 6.09 -1.72 -13.71
C ASP A 513 6.73 -3.02 -14.20
N VAL A 514 7.77 -3.50 -13.50
CA VAL A 514 8.40 -4.80 -13.82
C VAL A 514 7.38 -5.94 -13.77
N GLY A 515 6.59 -6.02 -12.69
CA GLY A 515 5.56 -7.05 -12.57
C GLY A 515 4.52 -6.96 -13.69
N ARG A 516 4.08 -5.75 -14.05
CA ARG A 516 3.06 -5.51 -15.08
C ARG A 516 3.55 -5.84 -16.48
N GLU A 517 4.73 -5.34 -16.86
CA GLU A 517 5.35 -5.62 -18.17
C GLU A 517 5.60 -7.12 -18.35
N THR A 518 6.04 -7.81 -17.29
CA THR A 518 6.26 -9.26 -17.33
C THR A 518 4.95 -10.04 -17.45
N TYR A 519 3.89 -9.60 -16.75
CA TYR A 519 2.55 -10.16 -16.90
C TYR A 519 2.03 -10.00 -18.33
N ASP A 520 2.14 -8.80 -18.90
CA ASP A 520 1.68 -8.47 -20.24
C ASP A 520 2.43 -9.31 -21.28
N PHE A 521 3.76 -9.42 -21.18
CA PHE A 521 4.54 -10.27 -22.08
C PHE A 521 4.17 -11.75 -21.94
N PHE A 522 4.09 -12.28 -20.71
CA PHE A 522 3.75 -13.69 -20.52
C PHE A 522 2.36 -14.00 -21.10
N TRP A 523 1.38 -13.16 -20.82
CA TRP A 523 0.00 -13.44 -21.24
C TRP A 523 -0.19 -13.17 -22.73
N ALA A 524 0.09 -11.93 -23.15
CA ALA A 524 -0.27 -11.43 -24.47
C ALA A 524 0.68 -11.88 -25.58
N ASP A 525 1.97 -12.11 -25.30
CA ASP A 525 2.94 -12.52 -26.31
C ASP A 525 3.27 -14.02 -26.21
N PHE A 526 3.67 -14.48 -25.02
CA PHE A 526 4.13 -15.85 -24.84
C PHE A 526 2.97 -16.87 -24.87
N ALA A 527 1.97 -16.70 -24.01
CA ALA A 527 0.91 -17.70 -23.85
C ALA A 527 -0.13 -17.69 -24.98
N ASP A 528 -0.59 -16.51 -25.40
CA ASP A 528 -1.66 -16.41 -26.40
C ASP A 528 -1.18 -16.59 -27.85
N TRP A 529 0.11 -16.34 -28.12
CA TRP A 529 0.67 -16.47 -29.48
C TRP A 529 1.80 -17.46 -29.59
N TYR A 530 2.89 -17.33 -28.83
CA TYR A 530 4.05 -18.18 -29.06
C TYR A 530 3.77 -19.65 -28.75
N ILE A 531 3.12 -19.94 -27.61
CA ILE A 531 2.68 -21.31 -27.27
C ILE A 531 1.79 -21.87 -28.39
N GLU A 532 0.81 -21.11 -28.89
CA GLU A 532 -0.08 -21.57 -29.96
C GLU A 532 0.66 -21.78 -31.30
N ALA A 533 1.59 -20.88 -31.67
CA ALA A 533 2.42 -21.02 -32.86
C ALA A 533 3.34 -22.24 -32.78
N SER A 534 3.89 -22.52 -31.60
CA SER A 534 4.80 -23.64 -31.37
C SER A 534 4.12 -25.01 -31.56
N LYS A 535 2.82 -25.13 -31.25
CA LYS A 535 2.06 -26.39 -31.43
C LYS A 535 2.10 -26.91 -32.86
N GLY A 536 2.06 -26.01 -33.85
CA GLY A 536 2.16 -26.39 -35.25
C GLY A 536 3.46 -27.11 -35.54
N ARG A 537 4.59 -26.62 -35.02
CA ARG A 537 5.91 -27.23 -35.20
C ARG A 537 6.09 -28.50 -34.37
N LEU A 538 5.54 -28.54 -33.17
CA LEU A 538 5.65 -29.69 -32.25
C LEU A 538 4.81 -30.89 -32.72
N TYR A 539 3.64 -30.65 -33.34
CA TYR A 539 2.72 -31.73 -33.73
C TYR A 539 2.75 -32.09 -35.21
N GLN A 540 3.26 -31.23 -36.10
CA GLN A 540 3.36 -31.51 -37.55
C GLN A 540 4.72 -32.07 -37.98
N SER A 541 5.66 -32.28 -37.06
CA SER A 541 6.89 -33.01 -37.35
C SER A 541 6.54 -34.49 -37.62
N GLY A 542 6.32 -34.81 -38.90
CA GLY A 542 6.34 -36.20 -39.37
C GLY A 542 7.65 -36.88 -38.97
N ALA A 543 7.62 -38.20 -38.86
CA ALA A 543 8.63 -39.08 -38.25
C ALA A 543 10.08 -39.05 -38.84
N GLY A 544 10.52 -37.96 -39.47
CA GLY A 544 11.84 -37.83 -40.09
C GLY A 544 12.53 -36.46 -39.98
N ASP A 545 11.92 -35.39 -39.46
CA ASP A 545 12.57 -34.07 -39.36
C ASP A 545 12.59 -33.51 -37.92
N ASN A 546 13.33 -34.20 -37.05
CA ASN A 546 13.55 -33.84 -35.63
C ASN A 546 14.34 -32.52 -35.44
N SER A 547 14.63 -31.77 -36.51
CA SER A 547 15.34 -30.49 -36.44
C SER A 547 14.42 -29.34 -36.05
N VAL A 548 13.25 -29.24 -36.69
CA VAL A 548 12.31 -28.11 -36.50
C VAL A 548 11.69 -28.10 -35.12
N ALA A 549 11.30 -29.27 -34.60
CA ALA A 549 10.76 -29.40 -33.25
C ALA A 549 11.78 -29.00 -32.17
N SER A 550 13.07 -29.32 -32.37
CA SER A 550 14.13 -29.02 -31.40
C SER A 550 14.36 -27.51 -31.22
N VAL A 551 14.21 -26.70 -32.27
CA VAL A 551 14.32 -25.24 -32.19
C VAL A 551 13.17 -24.68 -31.34
N ALA A 552 11.93 -25.11 -31.61
CA ALA A 552 10.75 -24.66 -30.86
C ALA A 552 10.84 -25.04 -29.37
N GLN A 553 11.29 -26.27 -29.08
CA GLN A 553 11.55 -26.74 -27.71
C GLN A 553 12.61 -25.89 -27.00
N ALA A 554 13.73 -25.60 -27.67
CA ALA A 554 14.81 -24.78 -27.11
C ALA A 554 14.35 -23.35 -26.80
N VAL A 555 13.58 -22.73 -27.71
CA VAL A 555 13.08 -21.36 -27.50
C VAL A 555 11.96 -21.32 -26.45
N LEU A 556 11.08 -22.33 -26.38
CA LEU A 556 10.10 -22.46 -25.30
C LEU A 556 10.78 -22.54 -23.94
N LEU A 557 11.79 -23.41 -23.82
CA LEU A 557 12.56 -23.58 -22.60
C LEU A 557 13.28 -22.29 -22.21
N TYR A 558 14.05 -21.70 -23.13
CA TYR A 558 14.78 -20.46 -22.89
C TYR A 558 13.89 -19.28 -22.49
N THR A 559 12.77 -19.11 -23.20
CA THR A 559 11.84 -18.01 -22.91
C THR A 559 11.18 -18.20 -21.55
N PHE A 560 10.71 -19.41 -21.26
CA PHE A 560 10.04 -19.69 -20.00
C PHE A 560 10.99 -19.59 -18.80
N GLU A 561 12.23 -20.08 -18.91
CA GLU A 561 13.26 -19.91 -17.89
C GLU A 561 13.47 -18.45 -17.51
N ASN A 562 13.57 -17.55 -18.50
CA ASN A 562 13.77 -16.13 -18.24
C ASN A 562 12.51 -15.47 -17.67
N ILE A 563 11.31 -15.88 -18.10
CA ILE A 563 10.06 -15.44 -17.48
C ILE A 563 10.03 -15.83 -16.00
N LEU A 564 10.40 -17.08 -15.66
CA LEU A 564 10.45 -17.54 -14.28
C LEU A 564 11.44 -16.70 -13.45
N LYS A 565 12.65 -16.45 -13.97
CA LYS A 565 13.66 -15.59 -13.30
C LYS A 565 13.13 -14.19 -13.02
N VAL A 566 12.50 -13.54 -13.99
CA VAL A 566 11.97 -12.16 -13.82
C VAL A 566 10.78 -12.13 -12.86
N LEU A 567 9.91 -13.14 -12.87
CA LEU A 567 8.76 -13.23 -11.98
C LEU A 567 9.11 -13.67 -10.55
N HIS A 568 10.23 -14.35 -10.34
CA HIS A 568 10.57 -14.97 -9.06
C HIS A 568 10.56 -14.02 -7.85
N PRO A 569 11.07 -12.77 -7.94
CA PRO A 569 10.96 -11.82 -6.83
C PRO A 569 9.51 -11.53 -6.38
N PHE A 570 8.55 -11.66 -7.30
CA PHE A 570 7.14 -11.37 -7.09
C PHE A 570 6.34 -12.62 -6.70
N MET A 571 6.60 -13.74 -7.38
CA MET A 571 5.84 -14.99 -7.26
C MET A 571 6.78 -16.17 -6.97
N PRO A 572 7.49 -16.19 -5.84
CA PRO A 572 8.58 -17.12 -5.61
C PRO A 572 8.15 -18.58 -5.50
N PHE A 573 6.93 -18.89 -5.08
CA PHE A 573 6.57 -20.28 -4.81
C PHE A 573 6.25 -21.04 -6.10
N VAL A 574 5.33 -20.54 -6.91
CA VAL A 574 4.96 -21.14 -8.19
C VAL A 574 6.12 -21.16 -9.17
N THR A 575 6.95 -20.10 -9.18
CA THR A 575 8.10 -20.03 -10.09
C THR A 575 9.21 -21.00 -9.69
N GLU A 576 9.48 -21.16 -8.40
CA GLU A 576 10.44 -22.15 -7.90
C GLU A 576 9.94 -23.58 -8.20
N GLU A 577 8.67 -23.88 -7.94
CA GLU A 577 8.10 -25.21 -8.22
C GLU A 577 8.20 -25.56 -9.72
N LEU A 578 7.82 -24.61 -10.59
CA LEU A 578 7.94 -24.79 -12.04
C LEU A 578 9.39 -24.90 -12.50
N TRP A 579 10.30 -24.16 -11.86
CA TRP A 579 11.74 -24.25 -12.15
C TRP A 579 12.29 -25.62 -11.79
N GLN A 580 12.02 -26.13 -10.60
CA GLN A 580 12.48 -27.45 -10.14
C GLN A 580 11.92 -28.59 -10.98
N ALA A 581 10.69 -28.43 -11.50
CA ALA A 581 10.09 -29.40 -12.40
C ALA A 581 10.75 -29.43 -13.80
N LEU A 582 11.46 -28.37 -14.21
CA LEU A 582 12.21 -28.39 -15.47
C LEU A 582 13.40 -29.34 -15.35
N PRO A 583 13.69 -30.13 -16.39
CA PRO A 583 14.80 -31.09 -16.37
C PRO A 583 16.16 -30.40 -16.32
N ASN A 584 17.18 -31.14 -15.88
CA ASN A 584 18.58 -30.70 -15.79
C ASN A 584 18.84 -29.49 -14.85
N ARG A 585 18.02 -29.30 -13.81
CA ARG A 585 18.26 -28.27 -12.78
C ARG A 585 19.12 -28.76 -11.64
N LYS A 586 20.21 -28.04 -11.38
CA LYS A 586 21.13 -28.32 -10.28
C LYS A 586 20.91 -27.43 -9.07
N HIS A 587 20.26 -26.29 -9.26
CA HIS A 587 20.22 -25.19 -8.31
C HIS A 587 18.82 -24.57 -8.26
N ALA A 588 18.47 -24.02 -7.09
CA ALA A 588 17.24 -23.28 -6.89
C ALA A 588 17.17 -22.01 -7.75
N LEU A 589 15.96 -21.61 -8.12
CA LEU A 589 15.73 -20.39 -8.90
C LEU A 589 16.20 -19.17 -8.12
N ILE A 590 15.98 -19.15 -6.79
CA ILE A 590 16.39 -18.05 -5.92
C ILE A 590 17.89 -17.71 -5.96
N ILE A 591 18.76 -18.66 -6.32
CA ILE A 591 20.22 -18.42 -6.46
C ILE A 591 20.67 -18.28 -7.92
N SER A 592 19.72 -18.30 -8.86
CA SER A 592 20.02 -18.14 -10.28
C SER A 592 20.34 -16.68 -10.60
N PRO A 593 21.26 -16.42 -11.55
CA PRO A 593 21.57 -15.05 -11.95
C PRO A 593 20.37 -14.42 -12.66
N TRP A 594 20.21 -13.11 -12.45
CA TRP A 594 19.30 -12.29 -13.24
C TRP A 594 19.61 -12.43 -14.74
N PRO A 595 18.61 -12.38 -15.64
CA PRO A 595 18.84 -12.48 -17.08
C PRO A 595 19.83 -11.41 -17.59
N ALA A 596 20.66 -11.80 -18.55
CA ALA A 596 21.62 -10.89 -19.17
C ALA A 596 20.90 -9.79 -19.98
N THR A 597 21.40 -8.56 -19.89
CA THR A 597 20.92 -7.42 -20.69
C THR A 597 21.75 -7.26 -21.96
N GLN A 598 21.38 -6.30 -22.82
CA GLN A 598 22.08 -6.00 -24.09
C GLN A 598 22.13 -7.19 -25.09
N LEU A 599 21.11 -8.04 -25.05
CA LEU A 599 20.98 -9.19 -25.94
C LEU A 599 20.49 -8.78 -27.35
N PRO A 600 20.90 -9.50 -28.40
CA PRO A 600 20.58 -9.19 -29.80
C PRO A 600 19.08 -9.31 -30.11
N ARG A 601 18.60 -8.51 -31.06
CA ARG A 601 17.17 -8.41 -31.41
C ARG A 601 17.01 -8.29 -32.91
N ASN A 602 15.87 -8.73 -33.42
CA ASN A 602 15.51 -8.52 -34.81
C ASN A 602 14.22 -7.67 -34.92
N ALA A 603 14.37 -6.38 -35.18
CA ALA A 603 13.22 -5.47 -35.31
C ALA A 603 12.30 -5.83 -36.50
N SER A 604 12.86 -6.41 -37.57
CA SER A 604 12.09 -6.84 -38.74
C SER A 604 11.19 -8.03 -38.41
N SER A 605 11.66 -9.00 -37.61
CA SER A 605 10.86 -10.16 -37.18
C SER A 605 9.73 -9.74 -36.25
N ILE A 606 9.98 -8.77 -35.36
CA ILE A 606 8.97 -8.16 -34.50
C ILE A 606 7.80 -7.65 -35.36
N LYS A 607 8.13 -6.76 -36.28
CA LYS A 607 7.17 -6.12 -37.18
C LYS A 607 6.42 -7.11 -38.07
N LYS A 608 7.13 -8.05 -38.68
CA LYS A 608 6.54 -9.09 -39.55
C LYS A 608 5.53 -9.96 -38.80
N PHE A 609 5.87 -10.40 -37.58
CA PHE A 609 4.97 -11.23 -36.80
C PHE A 609 3.80 -10.42 -36.21
N GLU A 610 4.01 -9.17 -35.82
CA GLU A 610 2.92 -8.27 -35.39
C GLU A 610 1.90 -8.02 -36.52
N ASN A 611 2.37 -7.87 -37.76
CA ASN A 611 1.48 -7.81 -38.94
C ASN A 611 0.68 -9.11 -39.13
N LEU A 612 1.32 -10.28 -38.92
CA LEU A 612 0.62 -11.57 -38.91
C LEU A 612 -0.42 -11.65 -37.79
N GLN A 613 -0.10 -11.19 -36.58
CA GLN A 613 -1.03 -11.14 -35.46
C GLN A 613 -2.24 -10.27 -35.78
N ALA A 614 -2.02 -9.09 -36.38
CA ALA A 614 -3.08 -8.19 -36.82
C ALA A 614 -4.01 -8.85 -37.85
N LEU A 615 -3.44 -9.54 -38.85
CA LEU A 615 -4.21 -10.29 -39.85
C LEU A 615 -5.05 -11.40 -39.23
N VAL A 616 -4.46 -12.22 -38.36
CA VAL A 616 -5.16 -13.32 -37.69
C VAL A 616 -6.27 -12.78 -36.79
N ARG A 617 -6.05 -11.67 -36.07
CA ARG A 617 -7.08 -10.99 -35.28
C ARG A 617 -8.21 -10.48 -36.17
N ALA A 618 -7.91 -9.84 -37.31
CA ALA A 618 -8.91 -9.38 -38.26
C ALA A 618 -9.79 -10.54 -38.79
N ILE A 619 -9.17 -11.66 -39.16
CA ILE A 619 -9.89 -12.87 -39.60
C ILE A 619 -10.74 -13.45 -38.46
N ARG A 620 -10.22 -13.53 -37.24
CA ARG A 620 -10.97 -14.03 -36.07
C ARG A 620 -12.16 -13.13 -35.74
N ASN A 621 -11.98 -11.82 -35.80
CA ASN A 621 -13.05 -10.84 -35.57
C ASN A 621 -14.15 -10.96 -36.63
N ALA A 622 -13.76 -11.06 -37.90
CA ALA A 622 -14.72 -11.33 -38.98
C ALA A 622 -15.47 -12.64 -38.73
N ARG A 623 -14.77 -13.74 -38.42
CA ARG A 623 -15.42 -15.03 -38.11
C ARG A 623 -16.41 -14.92 -36.96
N ALA A 624 -16.06 -14.21 -35.88
CA ALA A 624 -16.95 -13.98 -34.74
C ALA A 624 -18.18 -13.14 -35.15
N GLU A 625 -17.97 -12.06 -35.90
CA GLU A 625 -19.02 -11.21 -36.44
C GLU A 625 -20.01 -12.00 -37.32
N TYR A 626 -19.49 -12.90 -38.14
CA TYR A 626 -20.27 -13.79 -39.01
C TYR A 626 -20.73 -15.07 -38.29
N SER A 627 -20.50 -15.20 -36.98
CA SER A 627 -20.88 -16.37 -36.17
C SER A 627 -20.39 -17.69 -36.77
N VAL A 628 -19.24 -17.67 -37.44
CA VAL A 628 -18.60 -18.86 -38.01
C VAL A 628 -18.09 -19.72 -36.87
N GLU A 629 -18.45 -21.00 -36.86
CA GLU A 629 -17.97 -21.94 -35.85
C GLU A 629 -16.42 -21.97 -35.82
N PRO A 630 -15.78 -21.92 -34.63
CA PRO A 630 -14.32 -21.86 -34.52
C PRO A 630 -13.57 -23.01 -35.19
N ALA A 631 -14.14 -24.22 -35.22
CA ALA A 631 -13.53 -25.39 -35.84
C ALA A 631 -13.70 -25.45 -37.38
N LYS A 632 -14.66 -24.70 -37.93
CA LYS A 632 -14.93 -24.70 -39.37
C LYS A 632 -13.74 -24.09 -40.13
N ARG A 633 -13.19 -24.84 -41.07
CA ARG A 633 -12.14 -24.33 -41.97
C ARG A 633 -12.77 -23.41 -43.01
N ILE A 634 -12.19 -22.22 -43.17
CA ILE A 634 -12.58 -21.26 -44.20
C ILE A 634 -11.37 -20.97 -45.06
N SER A 635 -11.59 -20.80 -46.36
CA SER A 635 -10.56 -20.34 -47.28
C SER A 635 -10.29 -18.86 -47.02
N ALA A 636 -9.02 -18.44 -47.03
CA ALA A 636 -8.64 -17.04 -46.92
C ALA A 636 -7.60 -16.74 -48.00
N THR A 637 -7.86 -15.73 -48.83
CA THR A 637 -6.87 -15.25 -49.80
C THR A 637 -6.17 -14.06 -49.19
N VAL A 638 -4.84 -14.11 -49.06
CA VAL A 638 -4.04 -13.03 -48.49
C VAL A 638 -3.29 -12.34 -49.62
N VAL A 639 -3.42 -11.02 -49.71
CA VAL A 639 -2.69 -10.15 -50.63
C VAL A 639 -1.71 -9.33 -49.81
N ALA A 640 -0.46 -9.26 -50.24
CA ALA A 640 0.58 -8.50 -49.57
C ALA A 640 1.40 -7.70 -50.60
N ASN A 641 1.96 -6.56 -50.18
CA ASN A 641 2.87 -5.74 -50.99
C ASN A 641 4.16 -6.52 -51.37
N ASN A 642 4.83 -6.11 -52.45
CA ASN A 642 5.95 -6.77 -53.15
C ASN A 642 7.11 -7.29 -52.26
N GLU A 643 7.32 -6.77 -51.05
CA GLU A 643 8.35 -7.26 -50.11
C GLU A 643 7.98 -8.57 -49.39
N VAL A 644 6.73 -9.04 -49.50
CA VAL A 644 6.21 -10.26 -48.85
C VAL A 644 5.79 -11.33 -49.89
N ILE A 645 5.92 -11.02 -51.18
CA ILE A 645 5.37 -11.81 -52.31
C ILE A 645 6.11 -13.14 -52.57
N GLU A 646 7.27 -13.39 -51.97
CA GLU A 646 7.97 -14.68 -52.15
C GLU A 646 7.22 -15.92 -51.60
N TYR A 647 6.09 -15.75 -50.91
CA TYR A 647 5.40 -16.88 -50.24
C TYR A 647 3.91 -17.07 -50.52
N VAL A 648 3.21 -16.25 -51.33
CA VAL A 648 1.76 -16.45 -51.57
C VAL A 648 1.31 -16.03 -52.98
N ALA A 649 0.56 -16.90 -53.66
CA ALA A 649 -0.01 -16.67 -54.99
C ALA A 649 -1.34 -15.89 -54.95
N VAL A 650 -1.49 -14.91 -55.84
CA VAL A 650 -2.66 -14.00 -55.94
C VAL A 650 -3.75 -14.58 -56.87
N ARG A 651 -5.02 -14.51 -56.46
CA ARG A 651 -6.20 -14.60 -57.35
C ARG A 651 -7.29 -13.60 -56.92
N ASN A 652 -7.89 -12.92 -57.89
CA ASN A 652 -9.03 -12.01 -57.73
C ASN A 652 -10.27 -12.75 -57.18
N ALA A 653 -10.99 -12.14 -56.23
CA ALA A 653 -12.22 -12.68 -55.68
C ALA A 653 -13.33 -11.61 -55.64
N ASP A 654 -14.28 -11.69 -56.56
CA ASP A 654 -15.46 -10.80 -56.66
C ASP A 654 -16.57 -11.10 -55.60
N GLN A 655 -16.30 -11.94 -54.59
CA GLN A 655 -17.30 -12.35 -53.57
C GLN A 655 -16.66 -12.62 -52.18
N SER A 656 -15.96 -11.64 -51.63
CA SER A 656 -15.23 -11.79 -50.36
C SER A 656 -15.34 -10.58 -49.44
N VAL A 657 -15.31 -10.83 -48.13
CA VAL A 657 -15.08 -9.80 -47.12
C VAL A 657 -13.62 -9.38 -47.20
N HIS A 658 -13.39 -8.12 -47.55
CA HIS A 658 -12.09 -7.50 -47.56
C HIS A 658 -11.73 -7.04 -46.15
N LEU A 659 -10.57 -7.48 -45.67
CA LEU A 659 -10.02 -7.16 -44.37
C LEU A 659 -8.67 -6.51 -44.60
N VAL A 660 -8.51 -5.27 -44.15
CA VAL A 660 -7.23 -4.59 -44.16
C VAL A 660 -6.56 -4.83 -42.81
N ALA A 661 -5.43 -5.53 -42.81
CA ALA A 661 -4.47 -5.56 -41.72
C ALA A 661 -3.34 -4.57 -42.02
N GLY A 662 -2.68 -4.06 -40.97
CA GLY A 662 -1.65 -3.01 -41.10
C GLY A 662 -0.58 -3.30 -42.17
N GLU A 663 -0.02 -2.22 -42.74
CA GLU A 663 1.09 -2.22 -43.72
C GLU A 663 0.84 -3.04 -45.01
N GLY A 664 -0.32 -2.87 -45.64
CA GLY A 664 -0.57 -3.42 -46.97
C GLY A 664 -0.75 -4.93 -47.01
N LEU A 665 -1.13 -5.54 -45.88
CA LEU A 665 -1.59 -6.92 -45.78
C LEU A 665 -3.12 -6.93 -45.79
N GLU A 666 -3.69 -7.52 -46.83
CA GLU A 666 -5.13 -7.60 -47.01
C GLU A 666 -5.55 -9.07 -47.04
N ALA A 667 -6.67 -9.40 -46.39
CA ALA A 667 -7.29 -10.71 -46.48
C ALA A 667 -8.67 -10.61 -47.12
N TYR A 668 -8.97 -11.57 -47.98
CA TYR A 668 -10.25 -11.74 -48.64
C TYR A 668 -10.83 -13.08 -48.18
N LEU A 669 -11.92 -13.02 -47.42
CA LEU A 669 -12.65 -14.20 -46.94
C LEU A 669 -13.90 -14.43 -47.80
N PRO A 670 -14.03 -15.54 -48.54
CA PRO A 670 -15.22 -15.83 -49.33
C PRO A 670 -16.47 -15.91 -48.44
N LEU A 671 -17.48 -15.11 -48.73
CA LEU A 671 -18.72 -15.05 -47.95
C LEU A 671 -19.45 -16.41 -47.91
N ALA A 672 -19.35 -17.18 -49.00
CA ALA A 672 -19.95 -18.50 -49.13
C ALA A 672 -19.36 -19.55 -48.18
N ASP A 673 -18.08 -19.42 -47.80
CA ASP A 673 -17.41 -20.35 -46.89
C ASP A 673 -17.73 -20.04 -45.42
N MET A 674 -18.01 -18.78 -45.12
CA MET A 674 -18.27 -18.33 -43.75
C MET A 674 -19.67 -18.69 -43.29
N VAL A 675 -20.70 -18.46 -44.12
CA VAL A 675 -22.09 -18.55 -43.67
C VAL A 675 -23.02 -19.08 -44.77
N ASP A 676 -23.97 -19.94 -44.41
CA ASP A 676 -25.13 -20.18 -45.28
C ASP A 676 -26.00 -18.93 -45.27
N ILE A 677 -25.93 -18.17 -46.36
CA ILE A 677 -26.62 -16.89 -46.53
C ILE A 677 -28.13 -17.06 -46.29
N SER A 678 -28.73 -18.19 -46.67
CA SER A 678 -30.17 -18.42 -46.50
C SER A 678 -30.53 -18.63 -45.02
N ALA A 679 -29.76 -19.48 -44.32
CA ALA A 679 -29.95 -19.74 -42.90
C ALA A 679 -29.65 -18.49 -42.04
N GLU A 680 -28.67 -17.67 -42.45
CA GLU A 680 -28.31 -16.44 -41.73
C GLU A 680 -29.32 -15.32 -41.93
N VAL A 681 -29.87 -15.17 -43.14
CA VAL A 681 -31.00 -14.27 -43.37
C VAL A 681 -32.19 -14.68 -42.50
N GLU A 682 -32.47 -15.98 -42.38
CA GLU A 682 -33.54 -16.47 -41.50
C GLU A 682 -33.24 -16.19 -40.02
N ARG A 683 -32.02 -16.48 -39.55
CA ARG A 683 -31.58 -16.21 -38.17
C ARG A 683 -31.64 -14.72 -37.82
N LEU A 684 -31.09 -13.87 -38.67
CA LEU A 684 -31.08 -12.41 -38.47
C LEU A 684 -32.50 -11.83 -38.56
N SER A 685 -33.36 -12.36 -39.45
CA SER A 685 -34.78 -11.93 -39.52
C SER A 685 -35.54 -12.29 -38.24
N LYS A 686 -35.31 -13.50 -37.69
CA LYS A 686 -35.91 -13.93 -36.41
C LYS A 686 -35.40 -13.11 -35.23
N ARG A 687 -34.09 -12.81 -35.21
CA ARG A 687 -33.48 -11.94 -34.20
C ARG A 687 -34.00 -10.50 -34.29
N LEU A 688 -34.11 -9.96 -35.51
CA LEU A 688 -34.69 -8.64 -35.77
C LEU A 688 -36.13 -8.56 -35.25
N SER A 689 -36.95 -9.59 -35.51
CA SER A 689 -38.33 -9.64 -34.99
C SER A 689 -38.37 -9.61 -33.45
N LYS A 690 -37.47 -10.34 -32.78
CA LYS A 690 -37.40 -10.33 -31.31
C LYS A 690 -36.95 -8.96 -30.77
N MET A 691 -35.91 -8.38 -31.34
CA MET A 691 -35.41 -7.06 -30.96
C MET A 691 -36.46 -5.97 -31.20
N GLN A 692 -37.19 -6.05 -32.32
CA GLN A 692 -38.29 -5.14 -32.62
C GLN A 692 -39.40 -5.24 -31.56
N LYS A 693 -39.81 -6.46 -31.14
CA LYS A 693 -40.79 -6.62 -30.06
C LYS A 693 -40.32 -6.03 -28.72
N GLU A 694 -39.04 -6.19 -28.39
CA GLU A 694 -38.46 -5.61 -27.17
C GLU A 694 -38.45 -4.08 -27.24
N TYR A 695 -38.03 -3.51 -28.38
CA TYR A 695 -38.07 -2.08 -28.63
C TYR A 695 -39.50 -1.51 -28.57
N ASP A 696 -40.45 -2.15 -29.24
CA ASP A 696 -41.86 -1.75 -29.24
C ASP A 696 -42.43 -1.75 -27.82
N GLY A 697 -42.02 -2.70 -26.97
CA GLY A 697 -42.40 -2.75 -25.55
C GLY A 697 -41.78 -1.63 -24.71
N LEU A 698 -40.54 -1.22 -24.99
CA LEU A 698 -39.90 -0.06 -24.35
C LEU A 698 -40.58 1.25 -24.77
N ILE A 699 -40.87 1.41 -26.06
CA ILE A 699 -41.59 2.57 -26.60
C ILE A 699 -43.02 2.64 -26.06
N ALA A 700 -43.73 1.52 -25.95
CA ALA A 700 -45.06 1.49 -25.35
C ALA A 700 -45.07 1.94 -23.87
N LYS A 701 -44.02 1.61 -23.11
CA LYS A 701 -43.84 2.11 -21.74
C LYS A 701 -43.56 3.62 -21.72
N LEU A 702 -42.69 4.10 -22.60
CA LEU A 702 -42.36 5.53 -22.71
C LEU A 702 -43.53 6.38 -23.23
N ASN A 703 -44.45 5.80 -24.00
CA ASN A 703 -45.66 6.45 -24.48
C ASN A 703 -46.84 6.37 -23.50
N SER A 704 -46.70 5.65 -22.38
CA SER A 704 -47.73 5.58 -21.34
C SER A 704 -47.62 6.80 -20.42
N PRO A 705 -48.60 7.72 -20.41
CA PRO A 705 -48.55 8.92 -19.58
C PRO A 705 -48.41 8.58 -18.10
N GLN A 706 -49.05 7.48 -17.68
CA GLN A 706 -49.05 7.02 -16.30
C GLN A 706 -47.68 6.50 -15.84
N PHE A 707 -46.84 5.98 -16.75
CA PHE A 707 -45.47 5.54 -16.42
C PHE A 707 -44.51 6.72 -16.35
N VAL A 708 -44.60 7.65 -17.30
CA VAL A 708 -43.72 8.83 -17.36
C VAL A 708 -43.96 9.78 -16.18
N GLU A 709 -45.21 9.90 -15.71
CA GLU A 709 -45.55 10.81 -14.60
C GLU A 709 -45.34 10.20 -13.20
N LYS A 710 -45.40 8.86 -13.05
CA LYS A 710 -45.32 8.19 -11.73
C LYS A 710 -44.00 7.49 -11.43
N ALA A 711 -43.19 7.17 -12.44
CA ALA A 711 -41.91 6.51 -12.22
C ALA A 711 -40.81 7.53 -11.85
N PRO A 712 -39.82 7.15 -11.00
CA PRO A 712 -38.64 7.98 -10.75
C PRO A 712 -37.88 8.35 -12.03
N GLU A 713 -37.30 9.56 -12.08
CA GLU A 713 -36.62 10.13 -13.26
C GLU A 713 -35.46 9.24 -13.76
N ASP A 714 -34.70 8.62 -12.84
CA ASP A 714 -33.60 7.69 -13.14
C ASP A 714 -34.09 6.42 -13.84
N VAL A 715 -35.27 5.93 -13.48
CA VAL A 715 -35.91 4.77 -14.12
C VAL A 715 -36.40 5.12 -15.52
N VAL A 716 -37.01 6.30 -15.71
CA VAL A 716 -37.44 6.78 -17.03
C VAL A 716 -36.25 7.00 -17.96
N SER A 717 -35.18 7.62 -17.45
CA SER A 717 -33.92 7.82 -18.18
C SER A 717 -33.30 6.48 -18.61
N GLY A 718 -33.23 5.51 -17.70
CA GLY A 718 -32.68 4.18 -18.02
C GLY A 718 -33.50 3.40 -19.05
N VAL A 719 -34.82 3.61 -19.13
CA VAL A 719 -35.68 3.03 -20.19
C VAL A 719 -35.46 3.73 -21.53
N ARG A 720 -35.26 5.05 -21.55
CA ARG A 720 -34.91 5.80 -22.78
C ARG A 720 -33.57 5.36 -23.36
N GLU A 721 -32.56 5.21 -22.52
CA GLU A 721 -31.22 4.76 -22.93
C GLU A 721 -31.29 3.34 -23.53
N LYS A 722 -32.01 2.42 -22.88
CA LYS A 722 -32.25 1.07 -23.41
C LYS A 722 -33.00 1.07 -24.75
N ALA A 723 -33.95 1.99 -24.94
CA ALA A 723 -34.67 2.10 -26.21
C ALA A 723 -33.74 2.61 -27.33
N ALA A 724 -32.91 3.61 -27.06
CA ALA A 724 -31.94 4.15 -28.02
C ALA A 724 -30.91 3.09 -28.43
N GLU A 725 -30.35 2.34 -27.48
CA GLU A 725 -29.45 1.22 -27.78
C GLU A 725 -30.14 0.13 -28.62
N ALA A 726 -31.39 -0.19 -28.31
CA ALA A 726 -32.15 -1.20 -29.04
C ALA A 726 -32.42 -0.75 -30.49
N GLU A 727 -32.74 0.53 -30.70
CA GLU A 727 -32.94 1.12 -32.02
C GLU A 727 -31.66 1.07 -32.87
N GLU A 728 -30.51 1.43 -32.31
CA GLU A 728 -29.22 1.37 -33.01
C GLU A 728 -28.89 -0.07 -33.45
N LYS A 729 -29.05 -1.04 -32.55
CA LYS A 729 -28.82 -2.47 -32.83
C LYS A 729 -29.80 -2.99 -33.89
N ILE A 730 -31.06 -2.54 -33.89
CA ILE A 730 -32.05 -2.84 -34.93
C ILE A 730 -31.60 -2.28 -36.28
N ASN A 731 -31.16 -1.03 -36.33
CA ASN A 731 -30.71 -0.38 -37.57
C ASN A 731 -29.48 -1.05 -38.17
N LEU A 732 -28.49 -1.43 -37.35
CA LEU A 732 -27.34 -2.23 -37.78
C LEU A 732 -27.77 -3.58 -38.36
N THR A 733 -28.71 -4.27 -37.69
CA THR A 733 -29.23 -5.56 -38.15
C THR A 733 -30.02 -5.44 -39.45
N LYS A 734 -30.80 -4.37 -39.63
CA LYS A 734 -31.51 -4.05 -40.89
C LYS A 734 -30.54 -3.77 -42.04
N LYS A 735 -29.50 -2.96 -41.82
CA LYS A 735 -28.44 -2.70 -42.82
C LYS A 735 -27.75 -4.00 -43.24
N ARG A 736 -27.46 -4.89 -42.29
CA ARG A 736 -26.85 -6.20 -42.56
C ARG A 736 -27.77 -7.14 -43.33
N LEU A 737 -29.05 -7.18 -42.99
CA LEU A 737 -30.05 -7.93 -43.76
C LEU A 737 -30.20 -7.39 -45.19
N ALA A 738 -30.21 -6.08 -45.37
CA ALA A 738 -30.23 -5.46 -46.69
C ALA A 738 -29.00 -5.84 -47.52
N PHE A 739 -27.81 -5.81 -46.92
CA PHE A 739 -26.57 -6.27 -47.55
C PHE A 739 -26.63 -7.75 -47.95
N LEU A 740 -27.04 -8.65 -47.05
CA LEU A 740 -27.15 -10.08 -47.35
C LEU A 740 -28.22 -10.39 -48.41
N ASN A 741 -29.34 -9.68 -48.39
CA ASN A 741 -30.41 -9.83 -49.39
C ASN A 741 -30.01 -9.27 -50.76
N SER A 742 -29.27 -8.17 -50.84
CA SER A 742 -28.74 -7.63 -52.11
C SER A 742 -27.78 -8.62 -52.79
N ASN A 743 -27.05 -9.40 -52.00
CA ASN A 743 -26.15 -10.46 -52.48
C ASN A 743 -26.86 -11.78 -52.83
N ARG A 744 -28.16 -11.93 -52.52
CA ARG A 744 -28.97 -13.10 -52.89
C ARG A 744 -29.43 -13.05 -54.35
N PHE A 745 -29.60 -11.86 -54.92
CA PHE A 745 -30.12 -11.64 -56.28
C PHE A 745 -29.08 -11.78 -57.40
N LEU A 746 -27.79 -11.82 -57.08
CA LEU A 746 -26.69 -11.98 -58.06
C LEU A 746 -26.33 -13.45 -58.35
N LYS A 747 -27.01 -14.44 -57.73
CA LYS A 747 -26.81 -15.88 -57.98
C LYS A 747 -27.75 -16.48 -59.03
N THR A 748 -28.60 -15.67 -59.68
CA THR A 748 -29.60 -16.13 -60.67
C THR A 748 -29.33 -15.68 -62.11
N HIS A 749 -28.12 -15.22 -62.43
CA HIS A 749 -27.67 -15.03 -63.81
C HIS A 749 -26.31 -15.64 -64.06
#